data_AF-A0A951SA74-F1
#
_entry.id   AF-A0A951SA74-F1
#
_cell.length_a   1.000
_cell.length_b   1.000
_cell.length_c   1.000
_cell.angle_alpha   90.00
_cell.angle_beta   90.00
_cell.angle_gamma   90.00
#
_symmetry.space_group_name_H-M   'P 1'
#
loop_
_entity.id
_entity.type
_entity.pdbx_description
1 polymer ?
#
loop_
_entity_poly.entity_id
_entity_poly.type
_entity_poly.pdbx_seq_one_letter_code
_entity_poly.pdbx_strand_id
1 'polypeptide(L)'
;MQSYKLYTLLACIIGIFSSATAQTSKSYGVMLQRDGNTTPIKLTWNSDNFTSAYIVYRKQPNTVQWGTPIATLAATDTTYTDNVVSGTWEYRVQRNLTNGKFGNGYILTNATTEPLHNKGRLLLCVDYNYVLPLQSEIAVLISDLVGDGYTVDTIHVNRGEVVPNVKQRIMNWYYHNKNQSIKPQTLYLLGRIPVPYSGAIAPDGHIPDHKGAWPADVYYGVDNDEKFTDAWNNIDSATGTRNDNIPGDGKFDADLIYPDSVLFEIGRVDLTKMTTFGKSDTLLVKQYLTKAHNFKNNVFVPNRKAIIDDNFGVMSGEAFAASGWRSFAAALGKQSVDTGDFITSVKSNSYLMSFGCGAGTYTSANGIGNSSNFKSDSINTVFSMMFGSYFGDWDSDNNFLRAPLCSEPMSLVSVWSGRPHWNLHHMALGYTIGSSTQITQNNVDGQLLNPKQQAGYVTNAFPTYIHIALMGDPSLRLFYQPKVEALTATSTNADTTQCKIMWAKQPNAIAYHVYRANSEFSLGNLIAITTDTFITTTNFMQGVNYFSVRAKYIEESASGKFEQLALASKVEFAGGVKAVGVQQIENNKIDVTVYPNPAKNAITLTGDFNQAAINIYTIAGQLVHKTDAVKPMQSLAIELPSGVYFIEVITAAGTGYRKLVVE
;
A
#
# COMPACT_ATOMS: atom_id res chain seq x y z
N MET A 1 7.70 29.07 -80.63
CA MET A 1 9.18 29.17 -80.61
C MET A 1 9.60 29.40 -79.16
N GLN A 2 9.90 28.31 -78.44
CA GLN A 2 11.26 27.88 -78.04
C GLN A 2 11.86 28.81 -76.97
N SER A 3 11.89 28.50 -75.66
CA SER A 3 12.56 27.44 -74.88
C SER A 3 14.08 27.63 -74.65
N TYR A 4 14.51 27.28 -73.42
CA TYR A 4 15.89 27.05 -72.89
C TYR A 4 16.53 28.23 -72.11
N LYS A 5 17.24 28.06 -70.98
CA LYS A 5 17.70 26.86 -70.25
C LYS A 5 18.10 27.24 -68.81
N LEU A 6 17.74 26.34 -67.89
CA LEU A 6 18.16 26.22 -66.51
C LEU A 6 19.61 25.68 -66.46
N TYR A 7 20.48 26.24 -65.61
CA TYR A 7 21.72 25.57 -65.18
C TYR A 7 21.78 25.54 -63.66
N THR A 8 21.50 24.35 -63.12
CA THR A 8 21.69 23.96 -61.73
C THR A 8 23.12 23.45 -61.58
N LEU A 9 23.94 24.06 -60.73
CA LEU A 9 25.24 23.52 -60.34
C LEU A 9 25.02 22.59 -59.13
N LEU A 10 25.15 21.28 -59.34
CA LEU A 10 25.10 20.24 -58.32
C LEU A 10 26.53 20.05 -57.77
N ALA A 11 26.80 20.52 -56.56
CA ALA A 11 28.01 20.15 -55.82
C ALA A 11 27.68 18.97 -54.89
N CYS A 12 28.15 17.79 -55.26
CA CYS A 12 28.11 16.59 -54.43
C CYS A 12 29.02 16.77 -53.20
N ILE A 13 28.44 17.05 -52.03
CA ILE A 13 29.10 16.81 -50.74
C ILE A 13 28.81 15.36 -50.37
N ILE A 14 29.80 14.49 -50.59
CA ILE A 14 29.85 13.17 -49.95
C ILE A 14 30.16 13.44 -48.48
N GLY A 15 29.10 13.65 -47.70
CA GLY A 15 29.18 13.68 -46.24
C GLY A 15 29.31 12.26 -45.72
N ILE A 16 30.44 11.96 -45.11
CA ILE A 16 30.58 10.79 -44.23
C ILE A 16 29.56 11.00 -43.11
N PHE A 17 28.43 10.29 -43.17
CA PHE A 17 27.48 10.21 -42.08
C PHE A 17 28.15 9.49 -40.90
N SER A 18 28.84 10.25 -40.06
CA SER A 18 29.02 9.83 -38.67
C SER A 18 27.66 10.01 -38.00
N SER A 19 27.00 8.90 -37.69
CA SER A 19 25.80 8.89 -36.85
C SER A 19 26.22 9.30 -35.44
N ALA A 20 26.29 10.62 -35.21
CA ALA A 20 26.35 11.17 -33.87
C ALA A 20 25.05 10.76 -33.17
N THR A 21 25.15 9.80 -32.26
CA THR A 21 24.05 9.47 -31.36
C THR A 21 23.93 10.64 -30.38
N ALA A 22 22.72 11.16 -30.18
CA ALA A 22 22.45 12.13 -29.13
C ALA A 22 22.17 11.39 -27.81
N GLN A 23 22.47 12.03 -26.67
CA GLN A 23 22.07 11.49 -25.37
C GLN A 23 20.54 11.43 -25.29
N THR A 24 20.03 10.32 -24.79
CA THR A 24 18.59 10.16 -24.51
C THR A 24 18.37 10.19 -23.00
N SER A 25 17.11 10.29 -22.56
CA SER A 25 16.76 10.21 -21.14
C SER A 25 17.29 8.92 -20.47
N LYS A 26 17.41 7.84 -21.25
CA LYS A 26 18.02 6.56 -20.84
C LYS A 26 19.48 6.71 -20.38
N SER A 27 20.25 7.63 -20.96
CA SER A 27 21.64 7.88 -20.52
C SER A 27 21.71 8.42 -19.09
N TYR A 28 20.64 9.07 -18.61
CA TYR A 28 20.52 9.62 -17.25
C TYR A 28 19.97 8.61 -16.23
N GLY A 29 19.50 7.44 -16.68
CA GLY A 29 19.09 6.32 -15.82
C GLY A 29 20.07 5.16 -15.91
N VAL A 30 20.78 4.85 -14.82
CA VAL A 30 21.57 3.61 -14.77
C VAL A 30 20.63 2.46 -14.41
N MET A 31 20.37 1.59 -15.38
CA MET A 31 19.48 0.43 -15.23
C MET A 31 20.18 -0.69 -14.46
N LEU A 32 20.09 -0.63 -13.13
CA LEU A 32 20.72 -1.62 -12.25
C LEU A 32 19.90 -2.89 -12.14
N GLN A 33 20.61 -4.00 -12.05
CA GLN A 33 20.10 -5.33 -11.75
C GLN A 33 21.15 -6.10 -10.93
N ARG A 34 20.70 -6.95 -10.01
CA ARG A 34 21.56 -7.91 -9.31
C ARG A 34 21.70 -9.19 -10.14
N ASP A 35 22.93 -9.66 -10.29
CA ASP A 35 23.26 -10.96 -10.86
C ASP A 35 23.40 -12.00 -9.74
N GLY A 36 22.56 -13.03 -9.77
CA GLY A 36 22.46 -14.05 -8.74
C GLY A 36 21.81 -13.57 -7.43
N ASN A 37 21.65 -14.51 -6.50
CA ASN A 37 20.91 -14.30 -5.25
C ASN A 37 21.74 -14.59 -3.98
N THR A 38 23.01 -14.92 -4.14
CA THR A 38 23.94 -15.19 -3.05
C THR A 38 24.89 -14.01 -2.84
N THR A 39 25.67 -14.07 -1.77
CA THR A 39 26.89 -13.26 -1.63
C THR A 39 28.01 -13.89 -2.45
N PRO A 40 28.94 -13.11 -3.05
CA PRO A 40 29.00 -11.65 -3.02
C PRO A 40 27.88 -10.98 -3.85
N ILE A 41 27.51 -9.74 -3.52
CA ILE A 41 26.47 -9.01 -4.28
C ILE A 41 27.09 -8.49 -5.57
N LYS A 42 26.64 -9.03 -6.71
CA LYS A 42 27.08 -8.59 -8.03
C LYS A 42 26.01 -7.72 -8.69
N LEU A 43 26.35 -6.47 -8.97
CA LEU A 43 25.51 -5.52 -9.70
C LEU A 43 25.90 -5.50 -11.17
N THR A 44 24.92 -5.33 -12.04
CA THR A 44 25.12 -5.17 -13.48
C THR A 44 24.27 -4.03 -14.03
N TRP A 45 24.74 -3.39 -15.09
CA TRP A 45 24.00 -2.35 -15.83
C TRP A 45 24.32 -2.45 -17.33
N ASN A 46 23.74 -1.57 -18.14
CA ASN A 46 24.06 -1.46 -19.57
C ASN A 46 25.18 -0.44 -19.79
N SER A 47 26.04 -0.69 -20.78
CA SER A 47 26.98 0.33 -21.26
C SER A 47 26.23 1.50 -21.91
N ASP A 48 26.90 2.65 -21.95
CA ASP A 48 26.40 3.86 -22.60
C ASP A 48 27.59 4.63 -23.20
N ASN A 49 27.49 4.98 -24.49
CA ASN A 49 28.59 5.56 -25.27
C ASN A 49 28.99 6.97 -24.81
N PHE A 50 28.20 7.62 -23.96
CA PHE A 50 28.51 8.93 -23.39
C PHE A 50 29.09 8.81 -21.99
N THR A 51 29.45 7.62 -21.53
CA THR A 51 30.04 7.44 -20.20
C THR A 51 31.54 7.78 -20.19
N SER A 52 31.97 8.50 -19.16
CA SER A 52 33.38 8.77 -18.86
C SER A 52 33.91 7.95 -17.67
N ALA A 53 33.06 7.68 -16.68
CA ALA A 53 33.36 6.82 -15.53
C ALA A 53 32.06 6.41 -14.82
N TYR A 54 32.15 5.39 -13.97
CA TYR A 54 31.12 5.12 -12.96
C TYR A 54 31.66 5.31 -11.55
N ILE A 55 30.81 5.78 -10.64
CA ILE A 55 31.10 5.91 -9.21
C ILE A 55 30.05 5.12 -8.45
N VAL A 56 30.50 4.18 -7.60
CA VAL A 56 29.62 3.29 -6.83
C VAL A 56 29.59 3.74 -5.39
N TYR A 57 28.39 3.85 -4.83
CA TYR A 57 28.13 4.14 -3.43
C TYR A 57 27.25 3.04 -2.82
N ARG A 58 27.30 2.92 -1.49
CA ARG A 58 26.47 1.99 -0.73
C ARG A 58 26.06 2.61 0.60
N LYS A 59 24.81 2.42 1.00
CA LYS A 59 24.27 2.83 2.30
C LYS A 59 23.38 1.76 2.91
N GLN A 60 23.15 1.86 4.21
CA GLN A 60 22.05 1.13 4.85
C GLN A 60 20.71 1.74 4.43
N PRO A 61 19.62 0.96 4.33
CA PRO A 61 18.35 1.44 3.76
C PRO A 61 17.80 2.71 4.43
N ASN A 62 17.92 2.82 5.76
CA ASN A 62 17.39 3.94 6.55
C ASN A 62 18.36 5.12 6.67
N THR A 63 19.52 5.07 6.03
CA THR A 63 20.48 6.18 6.03
C THR A 63 20.14 7.16 4.91
N VAL A 64 20.19 8.46 5.20
CA VAL A 64 19.96 9.52 4.20
C VAL A 64 21.20 9.74 3.32
N GLN A 65 22.40 9.65 3.90
CA GLN A 65 23.67 9.89 3.21
C GLN A 65 24.20 8.62 2.53
N TRP A 66 24.67 8.75 1.29
CA TRP A 66 25.36 7.72 0.52
C TRP A 66 26.81 7.48 0.96
N GLY A 67 27.39 8.44 1.71
CA GLY A 67 28.78 8.36 2.18
C GLY A 67 29.81 8.35 1.04
N THR A 68 31.05 7.97 1.38
CA THR A 68 32.16 7.95 0.42
C THR A 68 31.97 6.87 -0.65
N PRO A 69 32.43 7.11 -1.90
CA PRO A 69 32.44 6.07 -2.93
C PRO A 69 33.15 4.80 -2.45
N ILE A 70 32.58 3.64 -2.76
CA ILE A 70 33.18 2.34 -2.52
C ILE A 70 33.93 1.80 -3.75
N ALA A 71 33.72 2.40 -4.92
CA ALA A 71 34.50 2.16 -6.13
C ALA A 71 34.39 3.31 -7.14
N THR A 72 35.45 3.47 -7.94
CA THR A 72 35.46 4.26 -9.17
C THR A 72 35.85 3.30 -10.30
N LEU A 73 35.03 3.25 -11.34
CA LEU A 73 35.11 2.27 -12.42
C LEU A 73 35.28 2.98 -13.78
N ALA A 74 35.88 2.28 -14.74
CA ALA A 74 36.11 2.79 -16.08
C ALA A 74 34.79 2.93 -16.87
N ALA A 75 34.80 3.74 -17.94
CA ALA A 75 33.65 3.92 -18.82
C ALA A 75 33.11 2.62 -19.44
N THR A 76 33.99 1.63 -19.62
CA THR A 76 33.67 0.31 -20.19
C THR A 76 33.09 -0.67 -19.18
N ASP A 77 33.16 -0.38 -17.88
CA ASP A 77 32.69 -1.29 -16.85
C ASP A 77 31.16 -1.35 -16.82
N THR A 78 30.63 -2.57 -16.74
CA THR A 78 29.18 -2.84 -16.70
C THR A 78 28.77 -3.68 -15.50
N THR A 79 29.72 -3.94 -14.59
CA THR A 79 29.50 -4.74 -13.40
C THR A 79 30.30 -4.22 -12.21
N TYR A 80 29.81 -4.50 -11.00
CA TYR A 80 30.53 -4.31 -9.75
C TYR A 80 30.20 -5.45 -8.79
N THR A 81 31.20 -5.98 -8.09
CA THR A 81 31.01 -7.05 -7.10
C THR A 81 31.41 -6.55 -5.72
N ASP A 82 30.46 -6.60 -4.79
CA ASP A 82 30.67 -6.27 -3.39
C ASP A 82 30.85 -7.55 -2.55
N ASN A 83 32.09 -7.77 -2.12
CA ASN A 83 32.48 -8.98 -1.39
C ASN A 83 32.30 -8.88 0.13
N VAL A 84 31.92 -7.73 0.67
CA VAL A 84 32.06 -7.42 2.11
C VAL A 84 30.71 -7.20 2.79
N VAL A 85 29.64 -7.82 2.30
CA VAL A 85 28.27 -7.51 2.74
C VAL A 85 27.46 -8.73 3.17
N SER A 86 26.83 -8.59 4.34
CA SER A 86 25.72 -9.39 4.82
C SER A 86 24.53 -8.46 5.11
N GLY A 87 23.30 -8.97 5.02
CA GLY A 87 22.08 -8.19 5.28
C GLY A 87 21.57 -7.40 4.07
N THR A 88 20.77 -6.36 4.34
CA THR A 88 20.15 -5.50 3.32
C THR A 88 20.96 -4.23 3.11
N TRP A 89 21.31 -3.97 1.86
CA TRP A 89 22.09 -2.82 1.44
C TRP A 89 21.45 -2.13 0.25
N GLU A 90 21.65 -0.83 0.17
CA GLU A 90 21.22 -0.03 -0.94
C GLU A 90 22.43 0.53 -1.67
N TYR A 91 22.40 0.50 -3.00
CA TYR A 91 23.48 0.94 -3.86
C TYR A 91 23.03 2.06 -4.77
N ARG A 92 23.94 2.99 -5.01
CA ARG A 92 23.83 4.01 -6.05
C ARG A 92 24.99 3.83 -7.01
N VAL A 93 24.68 3.72 -8.30
CA VAL A 93 25.68 3.81 -9.36
C VAL A 93 25.46 5.12 -10.09
N GLN A 94 26.40 6.03 -9.93
CA GLN A 94 26.47 7.28 -10.70
C GLN A 94 27.28 7.04 -11.97
N ARG A 95 26.72 7.42 -13.11
CA ARG A 95 27.39 7.50 -14.41
C ARG A 95 27.80 8.95 -14.64
N ASN A 96 29.08 9.20 -14.85
CA ASN A 96 29.56 10.51 -15.30
C ASN A 96 29.45 10.58 -16.82
N LEU A 97 28.66 11.50 -17.34
CA LEU A 97 28.48 11.68 -18.78
C LEU A 97 29.55 12.62 -19.35
N THR A 98 29.92 12.44 -20.61
CA THR A 98 30.91 13.27 -21.33
C THR A 98 30.50 14.73 -21.47
N ASN A 99 29.21 15.04 -21.29
CA ASN A 99 28.67 16.41 -21.28
C ASN A 99 28.74 17.08 -19.89
N GLY A 100 29.42 16.46 -18.91
CA GLY A 100 29.56 16.98 -17.55
C GLY A 100 28.36 16.75 -16.63
N LYS A 101 27.31 16.06 -17.09
CA LYS A 101 26.12 15.72 -16.29
C LYS A 101 26.21 14.30 -15.71
N PHE A 102 25.24 13.93 -14.88
CA PHE A 102 25.21 12.64 -14.21
C PHE A 102 23.96 11.83 -14.56
N GLY A 103 24.17 10.54 -14.85
CA GLY A 103 23.13 9.53 -14.80
C GLY A 103 23.17 8.77 -13.48
N ASN A 104 22.03 8.31 -12.97
CA ASN A 104 21.98 7.60 -11.69
C ASN A 104 21.07 6.38 -11.74
N GLY A 105 21.47 5.34 -11.01
CA GLY A 105 20.69 4.14 -10.75
C GLY A 105 20.72 3.79 -9.28
N TYR A 106 19.60 3.24 -8.78
CA TYR A 106 19.45 2.82 -7.40
C TYR A 106 18.94 1.39 -7.35
N ILE A 107 19.44 0.61 -6.40
CA ILE A 107 18.98 -0.76 -6.18
C ILE A 107 19.08 -1.09 -4.68
N LEU A 108 17.98 -1.57 -4.12
CA LEU A 108 17.93 -2.11 -2.76
C LEU A 108 18.02 -3.63 -2.87
N THR A 109 18.97 -4.26 -2.20
CA THR A 109 19.23 -5.70 -2.32
C THR A 109 19.54 -6.30 -0.95
N ASN A 110 19.16 -7.55 -0.73
CA ASN A 110 19.30 -8.24 0.56
C ASN A 110 20.02 -9.59 0.45
N ALA A 111 20.71 -9.99 1.51
CA ALA A 111 20.84 -11.41 1.83
C ALA A 111 19.53 -11.82 2.52
N THR A 112 18.86 -12.88 2.03
CA THR A 112 17.49 -13.32 2.40
C THR A 112 17.04 -12.93 3.81
N THR A 113 15.88 -12.26 3.92
CA THR A 113 15.28 -11.81 5.18
C THR A 113 13.89 -12.42 5.38
N GLU A 114 13.56 -12.80 6.62
CA GLU A 114 12.19 -13.21 6.99
C GLU A 114 11.18 -12.08 6.70
N PRO A 115 9.93 -12.43 6.33
CA PRO A 115 8.93 -11.45 5.94
C PRO A 115 8.38 -10.69 7.15
N LEU A 116 7.99 -9.43 6.93
CA LEU A 116 7.26 -8.66 7.93
C LEU A 116 5.83 -9.18 8.09
N HIS A 117 5.49 -9.57 9.32
CA HIS A 117 4.13 -9.98 9.68
C HIS A 117 3.20 -8.78 9.83
N ASN A 118 3.72 -7.72 10.47
CA ASN A 118 3.01 -6.49 10.80
C ASN A 118 3.57 -5.35 9.93
N LYS A 119 2.69 -4.65 9.23
CA LYS A 119 3.03 -3.53 8.34
C LYS A 119 2.77 -2.15 8.94
N GLY A 120 2.39 -2.11 10.21
CA GLY A 120 2.04 -0.88 10.92
C GLY A 120 0.54 -0.65 11.00
N ARG A 121 0.18 0.52 11.52
CA ARG A 121 -1.19 0.97 11.72
C ARG A 121 -1.55 1.96 10.61
N LEU A 122 -2.67 1.72 9.94
CA LEU A 122 -3.19 2.49 8.82
C LEU A 122 -4.46 3.23 9.25
N LEU A 123 -4.53 4.53 8.97
CA LEU A 123 -5.76 5.31 9.08
C LEU A 123 -6.44 5.40 7.71
N LEU A 124 -7.62 4.81 7.61
CA LEU A 124 -8.48 4.89 6.44
C LEU A 124 -9.46 6.06 6.63
N CYS A 125 -9.21 7.16 5.91
CA CYS A 125 -10.13 8.29 5.85
C CYS A 125 -11.12 8.04 4.71
N VAL A 126 -12.39 7.84 5.04
CA VAL A 126 -13.44 7.55 4.07
C VAL A 126 -14.33 8.77 3.87
N ASP A 127 -14.54 9.17 2.62
CA ASP A 127 -15.57 10.12 2.24
C ASP A 127 -16.94 9.62 2.75
N TYR A 128 -17.59 10.42 3.58
CA TYR A 128 -18.83 10.03 4.26
C TYR A 128 -19.91 9.57 3.25
N ASN A 129 -19.92 10.12 2.04
CA ASN A 129 -20.87 9.75 0.98
C ASN A 129 -20.70 8.31 0.49
N TYR A 130 -19.58 7.64 0.79
CA TYR A 130 -19.31 6.25 0.40
C TYR A 130 -19.63 5.24 1.49
N VAL A 131 -19.81 5.66 2.74
CA VAL A 131 -19.97 4.75 3.89
C VAL A 131 -21.13 3.78 3.70
N LEU A 132 -22.31 4.27 3.28
CA LEU A 132 -23.45 3.41 3.00
C LEU A 132 -23.40 2.77 1.60
N PRO A 133 -23.16 3.51 0.49
CA PRO A 133 -23.23 2.92 -0.84
C PRO A 133 -22.13 1.91 -1.15
N LEU A 134 -20.97 2.00 -0.47
CA LEU A 134 -19.80 1.14 -0.67
C LEU A 134 -19.45 0.33 0.59
N GLN A 135 -20.42 0.11 1.49
CA GLN A 135 -20.17 -0.57 2.77
C GLN A 135 -19.47 -1.92 2.57
N SER A 136 -19.94 -2.73 1.62
CA SER A 136 -19.37 -4.05 1.31
C SER A 136 -17.97 -3.96 0.74
N GLU A 137 -17.73 -3.03 -0.19
CA GLU A 137 -16.42 -2.83 -0.82
C GLU A 137 -15.39 -2.28 0.18
N ILE A 138 -15.81 -1.39 1.09
CA ILE A 138 -14.97 -0.88 2.18
C ILE A 138 -14.65 -2.01 3.17
N ALA A 139 -15.60 -2.88 3.50
CA ALA A 139 -15.34 -4.04 4.35
C ALA A 139 -14.33 -5.01 3.70
N VAL A 140 -14.42 -5.25 2.39
CA VAL A 140 -13.42 -6.03 1.64
C VAL A 140 -12.06 -5.35 1.67
N LEU A 141 -11.99 -4.04 1.47
CA LEU A 141 -10.74 -3.28 1.59
C LEU A 141 -10.11 -3.44 2.97
N ILE A 142 -10.88 -3.27 4.05
CA ILE A 142 -10.39 -3.44 5.43
C ILE A 142 -9.90 -4.88 5.63
N SER A 143 -10.63 -5.88 5.13
CA SER A 143 -10.21 -7.28 5.22
C SER A 143 -8.90 -7.55 4.47
N ASP A 144 -8.72 -6.99 3.27
CA ASP A 144 -7.48 -7.11 2.50
C ASP A 144 -6.30 -6.47 3.25
N LEU A 145 -6.49 -5.27 3.82
CA LEU A 145 -5.47 -4.56 4.59
C LEU A 145 -5.08 -5.33 5.86
N VAL A 146 -6.06 -5.80 6.63
CA VAL A 146 -5.82 -6.63 7.82
C VAL A 146 -5.12 -7.94 7.44
N GLY A 147 -5.58 -8.58 6.36
CA GLY A 147 -4.99 -9.81 5.84
C GLY A 147 -3.56 -9.63 5.33
N ASP A 148 -3.20 -8.43 4.89
CA ASP A 148 -1.84 -8.08 4.47
C ASP A 148 -0.93 -7.68 5.65
N GLY A 149 -1.50 -7.54 6.86
CA GLY A 149 -0.75 -7.31 8.11
C GLY A 149 -0.86 -5.90 8.70
N TYR A 150 -1.81 -5.09 8.25
CA TYR A 150 -2.08 -3.78 8.86
C TYR A 150 -3.02 -3.90 10.06
N THR A 151 -2.84 -3.02 11.04
CA THR A 151 -3.92 -2.64 11.96
C THR A 151 -4.67 -1.47 11.33
N VAL A 152 -5.97 -1.58 11.12
CA VAL A 152 -6.75 -0.56 10.39
C VAL A 152 -7.67 0.18 11.34
N ASP A 153 -7.54 1.50 11.38
CA ASP A 153 -8.50 2.41 12.00
C ASP A 153 -9.21 3.21 10.90
N THR A 154 -10.46 3.62 11.15
CA THR A 154 -11.26 4.36 10.16
C THR A 154 -11.77 5.67 10.74
N ILE A 155 -11.73 6.74 9.94
CA ILE A 155 -12.50 7.96 10.21
C ILE A 155 -13.34 8.31 8.98
N HIS A 156 -14.53 8.87 9.20
CA HIS A 156 -15.38 9.37 8.14
C HIS A 156 -15.28 10.89 8.03
N VAL A 157 -15.20 11.41 6.81
CA VAL A 157 -14.99 12.83 6.54
C VAL A 157 -16.01 13.32 5.51
N ASN A 158 -16.74 14.38 5.82
CA ASN A 158 -17.64 15.03 4.88
C ASN A 158 -16.86 15.90 3.90
N ARG A 159 -17.30 15.94 2.64
CA ARG A 159 -16.62 16.67 1.55
C ARG A 159 -16.44 18.17 1.81
N GLY A 160 -17.32 18.77 2.62
CA GLY A 160 -17.30 20.18 2.97
C GLY A 160 -16.62 20.50 4.31
N GLU A 161 -15.98 19.53 4.97
CA GLU A 161 -15.22 19.81 6.18
C GLU A 161 -14.04 20.75 5.90
N VAL A 162 -13.75 21.63 6.86
CA VAL A 162 -12.61 22.55 6.80
C VAL A 162 -11.31 21.76 6.95
N VAL A 163 -10.36 21.97 6.04
CA VAL A 163 -9.09 21.21 5.92
C VAL A 163 -8.32 21.10 7.26
N PRO A 164 -8.07 22.19 8.00
CA PRO A 164 -7.48 22.12 9.34
C PRO A 164 -8.19 21.20 10.35
N ASN A 165 -9.52 21.08 10.30
CA ASN A 165 -10.26 20.20 11.23
C ASN A 165 -10.02 18.72 10.90
N VAL A 166 -9.95 18.38 9.61
CA VAL A 166 -9.60 17.03 9.16
C VAL A 166 -8.17 16.69 9.58
N LYS A 167 -7.24 17.63 9.38
CA LYS A 167 -5.85 17.53 9.84
C LYS A 167 -5.76 17.26 11.34
N GLN A 168 -6.47 18.04 12.15
CA GLN A 168 -6.46 17.88 13.61
C GLN A 168 -6.92 16.47 14.03
N ARG A 169 -7.95 15.91 13.38
CA ARG A 169 -8.41 14.54 13.67
C ARG A 169 -7.37 13.48 13.32
N ILE A 170 -6.70 13.63 12.17
CA ILE A 170 -5.60 12.74 11.75
C ILE A 170 -4.44 12.82 12.74
N MET A 171 -4.05 14.03 13.15
CA MET A 171 -2.95 14.21 14.10
C MET A 171 -3.30 13.71 15.51
N ASN A 172 -4.53 13.93 15.98
CA ASN A 172 -5.00 13.35 17.25
C ASN A 172 -4.90 11.81 17.23
N TRP A 173 -5.29 11.18 16.12
CA TRP A 173 -5.10 9.73 15.93
C TRP A 173 -3.62 9.33 15.97
N TYR A 174 -2.74 10.09 15.31
CA TYR A 174 -1.30 9.85 15.36
C TYR A 174 -0.74 9.93 16.78
N TYR A 175 -1.02 11.02 17.50
CA TYR A 175 -0.52 11.24 18.85
C TYR A 175 -1.04 10.19 19.84
N HIS A 176 -2.27 9.72 19.65
CA HIS A 176 -2.82 8.61 20.44
C HIS A 176 -2.09 7.28 20.20
N ASN A 177 -1.61 7.04 18.98
CA ASN A 177 -1.08 5.74 18.58
C ASN A 177 0.45 5.66 18.46
N LYS A 178 1.18 6.79 18.37
CA LYS A 178 2.64 6.81 18.12
C LYS A 178 3.47 6.06 19.17
N ASN A 179 2.95 5.93 20.39
CA ASN A 179 3.63 5.22 21.48
C ASN A 179 3.18 3.75 21.65
N GLN A 180 2.19 3.27 20.86
CA GLN A 180 1.74 1.88 20.91
C GLN A 180 2.75 0.93 20.27
N SER A 181 2.56 -0.39 20.45
CA SER A 181 3.43 -1.43 19.86
C SER A 181 3.38 -1.43 18.33
N ILE A 182 2.22 -1.14 17.75
CA ILE A 182 2.01 -1.01 16.31
C ILE A 182 1.93 0.47 15.98
N LYS A 183 2.95 0.98 15.25
CA LYS A 183 3.12 2.41 14.97
C LYS A 183 2.22 2.88 13.82
N PRO A 184 1.67 4.10 13.87
CA PRO A 184 1.09 4.78 12.71
C PRO A 184 2.08 4.84 11.57
N GLN A 185 1.69 4.35 10.40
CA GLN A 185 2.56 4.26 9.22
C GLN A 185 1.89 4.83 7.97
N THR A 186 0.59 4.58 7.78
CA THR A 186 -0.07 4.81 6.48
C THR A 186 -1.34 5.64 6.65
N LEU A 187 -1.55 6.60 5.74
CA LEU A 187 -2.76 7.40 5.63
C LEU A 187 -3.39 7.17 4.25
N TYR A 188 -4.57 6.54 4.23
CA TYR A 188 -5.30 6.28 3.00
C TYR A 188 -6.54 7.18 2.91
N LEU A 189 -6.54 8.12 1.96
CA LEU A 189 -7.63 9.04 1.65
C LEU A 189 -8.54 8.42 0.58
N LEU A 190 -9.63 7.77 0.99
CA LEU A 190 -10.61 7.14 0.10
C LEU A 190 -11.77 8.09 -0.19
N GLY A 191 -11.71 8.74 -1.36
CA GLY A 191 -12.73 9.65 -1.87
C GLY A 191 -12.40 11.13 -1.72
N ARG A 192 -13.44 11.96 -1.72
CA ARG A 192 -13.33 13.43 -1.65
C ARG A 192 -13.13 13.91 -0.22
N ILE A 193 -12.05 13.46 0.40
CA ILE A 193 -11.52 14.11 1.60
C ILE A 193 -11.10 15.52 1.20
N PRO A 194 -11.44 16.59 1.96
CA PRO A 194 -11.08 17.96 1.60
C PRO A 194 -9.63 18.07 1.12
N VAL A 195 -9.42 18.80 0.02
CA VAL A 195 -8.10 18.88 -0.63
C VAL A 195 -7.40 20.14 -0.12
N PRO A 196 -6.32 20.02 0.67
CA PRO A 196 -5.49 21.16 1.01
C PRO A 196 -4.85 21.73 -0.26
N TYR A 197 -4.78 23.05 -0.35
CA TYR A 197 -4.06 23.76 -1.39
C TYR A 197 -2.95 24.59 -0.75
N SER A 198 -1.80 24.69 -1.40
CA SER A 198 -0.66 25.42 -0.84
C SER A 198 0.29 25.97 -1.90
N GLY A 199 0.99 27.05 -1.56
CA GLY A 199 2.17 27.54 -2.27
C GLY A 199 1.91 28.63 -3.32
N ALA A 200 3.01 29.17 -3.83
CA ALA A 200 3.13 30.17 -4.89
C ALA A 200 3.95 29.59 -6.05
N ILE A 201 3.68 28.34 -6.41
CA ILE A 201 4.56 27.48 -7.21
C ILE A 201 4.06 27.27 -8.64
N ALA A 202 4.97 26.86 -9.52
CA ALA A 202 4.68 26.42 -10.89
C ALA A 202 5.59 25.25 -11.26
N PRO A 203 5.43 24.06 -10.63
CA PRO A 203 6.33 22.92 -10.85
C PRO A 203 6.33 22.42 -12.30
N ASP A 204 5.26 22.66 -13.06
CA ASP A 204 5.20 22.34 -14.49
C ASP A 204 5.84 23.41 -15.40
N GLY A 205 6.19 24.58 -14.86
CA GLY A 205 6.88 25.67 -15.55
C GLY A 205 6.01 26.74 -16.22
N HIS A 206 4.68 26.74 -16.03
CA HIS A 206 3.79 27.73 -16.67
C HIS A 206 3.56 28.95 -15.76
N ILE A 207 4.03 30.10 -16.22
CA ILE A 207 3.96 31.39 -15.53
C ILE A 207 3.56 32.45 -16.57
N PRO A 208 2.61 33.35 -16.26
CA PRO A 208 1.92 33.50 -14.96
C PRO A 208 0.69 32.61 -14.78
N ASP A 209 0.25 31.93 -15.84
CA ASP A 209 -1.08 31.37 -16.00
C ASP A 209 -1.38 30.10 -15.19
N HIS A 210 -0.36 29.45 -14.60
CA HIS A 210 -0.53 28.30 -13.69
C HIS A 210 0.30 28.43 -12.41
N LYS A 211 0.78 29.64 -12.10
CA LYS A 211 1.53 29.90 -10.87
C LYS A 211 0.59 30.15 -9.71
N GLY A 212 0.78 29.44 -8.60
CA GLY A 212 0.06 29.70 -7.36
C GLY A 212 -0.11 28.44 -6.50
N ALA A 213 -1.26 28.29 -5.85
CA ALA A 213 -1.54 27.17 -4.97
C ALA A 213 -1.83 25.89 -5.75
N TRP A 214 -1.26 24.77 -5.30
CA TRP A 214 -1.47 23.43 -5.86
C TRP A 214 -2.00 22.47 -4.77
N PRO A 215 -2.67 21.37 -5.14
CA PRO A 215 -3.10 20.36 -4.18
C PRO A 215 -1.93 19.78 -3.37
N ALA A 216 -2.10 19.69 -2.05
CA ALA A 216 -1.02 19.52 -1.09
C ALA A 216 -1.29 18.42 -0.04
N ASP A 217 -1.57 17.18 -0.47
CA ASP A 217 -1.92 16.08 0.45
C ASP A 217 -0.86 15.83 1.55
N VAL A 218 0.40 16.23 1.32
CA VAL A 218 1.47 16.23 2.34
C VAL A 218 1.09 16.98 3.61
N TYR A 219 0.22 18.00 3.52
CA TYR A 219 -0.27 18.76 4.67
C TYR A 219 -0.84 17.82 5.73
N TYR A 220 -1.59 16.78 5.33
CA TYR A 220 -2.15 15.82 6.29
C TYR A 220 -1.10 15.00 7.05
N GLY A 221 0.12 14.87 6.52
CA GLY A 221 1.19 14.09 7.15
C GLY A 221 2.29 14.88 7.86
N VAL A 222 2.30 16.21 7.81
CA VAL A 222 3.35 17.02 8.47
C VAL A 222 2.94 17.40 9.91
N ASP A 223 3.80 17.14 10.91
CA ASP A 223 3.47 17.43 12.33
C ASP A 223 3.64 18.91 12.73
N ASN A 224 4.15 19.74 11.82
CA ASN A 224 4.42 21.15 12.06
C ASN A 224 3.74 22.04 11.00
N ASP A 225 2.73 22.77 11.44
CA ASP A 225 1.94 23.67 10.59
C ASP A 225 2.56 25.08 10.47
N GLU A 226 3.73 25.36 11.07
CA GLU A 226 4.38 26.69 11.03
C GLU A 226 4.56 27.26 9.62
N LYS A 227 4.76 26.39 8.61
CA LYS A 227 4.87 26.80 7.21
C LYS A 227 3.51 26.98 6.52
N PHE A 228 2.46 26.33 7.00
CA PHE A 228 1.14 26.31 6.39
C PHE A 228 0.27 27.44 6.95
N THR A 229 0.71 28.68 6.72
CA THR A 229 -0.06 29.90 7.01
C THR A 229 -0.97 30.26 5.84
N ASP A 230 -1.96 31.13 6.05
CA ASP A 230 -2.79 31.73 5.00
C ASP A 230 -2.79 33.25 5.21
N ALA A 231 -1.64 33.87 4.96
CA ALA A 231 -1.40 35.26 5.36
C ALA A 231 -0.58 36.08 4.37
N TRP A 232 0.22 35.45 3.51
CA TRP A 232 1.31 36.15 2.83
C TRP A 232 1.22 36.12 1.31
N ASN A 233 0.96 34.95 0.72
CA ASN A 233 0.90 34.85 -0.73
C ASN A 233 -0.22 35.75 -1.27
N ASN A 234 0.08 36.44 -2.36
CA ASN A 234 -0.86 37.33 -3.03
C ASN A 234 -0.66 37.17 -4.54
N ILE A 235 -1.10 36.01 -5.06
CA ILE A 235 -1.02 35.63 -6.45
C ILE A 235 -2.42 35.30 -6.94
N ASP A 236 -2.92 36.09 -7.88
CA ASP A 236 -4.22 35.93 -8.56
C ASP A 236 -4.05 35.97 -10.09
N SER A 237 -2.82 35.76 -10.57
CA SER A 237 -2.47 35.85 -11.99
C SER A 237 -2.71 34.55 -12.76
N ALA A 238 -3.12 33.48 -12.08
CA ALA A 238 -3.39 32.19 -12.70
C ALA A 238 -4.66 32.24 -13.56
N THR A 239 -4.79 31.31 -14.50
CA THR A 239 -6.01 31.19 -15.29
C THR A 239 -7.11 30.56 -14.43
N GLY A 240 -7.97 31.41 -13.89
CA GLY A 240 -9.06 31.01 -13.00
C GLY A 240 -8.62 30.83 -11.54
N THR A 241 -9.59 30.68 -10.65
CA THR A 241 -9.37 30.92 -9.21
C THR A 241 -8.84 29.73 -8.41
N ARG A 242 -8.62 28.59 -9.06
CA ARG A 242 -8.19 27.36 -8.36
C ARG A 242 -6.76 27.47 -7.86
N ASN A 243 -5.90 28.10 -8.65
CA ASN A 243 -4.50 28.29 -8.30
C ASN A 243 -4.23 29.65 -7.65
N ASP A 244 -5.21 30.56 -7.57
CA ASP A 244 -5.04 31.78 -6.76
C ASP A 244 -4.58 31.41 -5.35
N ASN A 245 -3.73 32.23 -4.76
CA ASN A 245 -3.32 32.13 -3.36
C ASN A 245 -3.20 33.54 -2.84
N ILE A 246 -4.27 33.99 -2.19
CA ILE A 246 -4.39 35.34 -1.64
C ILE A 246 -4.73 35.25 -0.15
N PRO A 247 -4.37 36.25 0.67
CA PRO A 247 -4.51 36.12 2.12
C PRO A 247 -5.97 35.92 2.56
N GLY A 248 -6.22 34.87 3.32
CA GLY A 248 -7.53 34.51 3.88
C GLY A 248 -8.45 33.72 2.95
N ASP A 249 -7.92 33.15 1.86
CA ASP A 249 -8.71 32.35 0.90
C ASP A 249 -8.86 30.86 1.30
N GLY A 250 -8.24 30.45 2.41
CA GLY A 250 -8.24 29.08 2.91
C GLY A 250 -7.19 28.17 2.29
N LYS A 251 -6.27 28.71 1.50
CA LYS A 251 -5.11 28.00 0.91
C LYS A 251 -3.83 28.46 1.60
N PHE A 252 -2.88 27.55 1.70
CA PHE A 252 -1.70 27.78 2.52
C PHE A 252 -0.54 28.41 1.73
N ASP A 253 0.41 29.02 2.42
CA ASP A 253 1.52 29.75 1.81
C ASP A 253 2.71 28.84 1.46
N ALA A 254 2.77 27.62 1.98
CA ALA A 254 3.95 26.75 1.89
C ALA A 254 4.22 26.24 0.47
N ASP A 255 5.39 26.54 -0.08
CA ASP A 255 5.87 25.94 -1.33
C ASP A 255 6.42 24.52 -1.13
N LEU A 256 7.08 24.30 0.01
CA LEU A 256 7.83 23.08 0.32
C LEU A 256 7.87 22.77 1.81
N ILE A 257 7.86 21.48 2.13
CA ILE A 257 7.93 20.96 3.50
C ILE A 257 9.38 20.91 4.00
N TYR A 258 9.57 20.74 5.30
CA TYR A 258 10.91 20.37 5.79
C TYR A 258 11.24 18.93 5.36
N PRO A 259 12.49 18.64 4.98
CA PRO A 259 12.96 17.27 4.86
C PRO A 259 12.59 16.42 6.08
N ASP A 260 12.25 15.15 5.85
CA ASP A 260 11.90 14.18 6.91
C ASP A 260 10.70 14.57 7.81
N SER A 261 9.82 15.47 7.34
CA SER A 261 8.68 15.95 8.14
C SER A 261 7.37 15.22 7.87
N VAL A 262 7.24 14.50 6.76
CA VAL A 262 6.02 13.70 6.47
C VAL A 262 6.06 12.39 7.25
N LEU A 263 5.10 12.23 8.15
CA LEU A 263 4.98 11.11 9.07
C LEU A 263 4.40 9.83 8.44
N PHE A 264 3.60 9.96 7.38
CA PHE A 264 2.82 8.86 6.83
C PHE A 264 3.17 8.53 5.37
N GLU A 265 2.94 7.29 5.02
CA GLU A 265 2.73 6.84 3.65
C GLU A 265 1.34 7.29 3.18
N ILE A 266 1.26 8.40 2.44
CA ILE A 266 -0.02 9.01 2.03
C ILE A 266 -0.39 8.58 0.60
N GLY A 267 -1.64 8.15 0.41
CA GLY A 267 -2.21 7.93 -0.92
C GLY A 267 -3.69 8.29 -0.97
N ARG A 268 -4.14 8.75 -2.15
CA ARG A 268 -5.51 9.21 -2.38
C ARG A 268 -6.18 8.49 -3.55
N VAL A 269 -7.43 8.09 -3.36
CA VAL A 269 -8.31 7.63 -4.43
C VAL A 269 -9.55 8.53 -4.45
N ASP A 270 -9.45 9.64 -5.17
CA ASP A 270 -10.54 10.59 -5.40
C ASP A 270 -10.92 10.60 -6.87
N LEU A 271 -12.07 9.99 -7.20
CA LEU A 271 -12.59 9.91 -8.57
C LEU A 271 -13.76 10.85 -8.81
N THR A 272 -13.90 11.89 -7.98
CA THR A 272 -14.88 12.96 -8.22
C THR A 272 -14.55 13.74 -9.48
N LYS A 273 -15.59 14.26 -10.14
CA LYS A 273 -15.48 15.07 -11.37
C LYS A 273 -14.78 14.35 -12.54
N MET A 274 -14.73 13.02 -12.53
CA MET A 274 -14.29 12.19 -13.65
C MET A 274 -15.46 11.89 -14.62
N THR A 275 -16.22 12.93 -14.97
CA THR A 275 -17.48 12.83 -15.72
C THR A 275 -17.34 12.23 -17.12
N THR A 276 -16.17 12.34 -17.75
CA THR A 276 -15.86 11.73 -19.04
C THR A 276 -16.15 10.23 -19.03
N PHE A 277 -15.96 9.54 -17.88
CA PHE A 277 -16.14 8.09 -17.75
C PHE A 277 -17.61 7.63 -17.72
N GLY A 278 -18.58 8.55 -17.65
CA GLY A 278 -20.01 8.22 -17.71
C GLY A 278 -20.53 7.40 -16.53
N LYS A 279 -19.80 7.38 -15.41
CA LYS A 279 -20.16 6.75 -14.14
C LYS A 279 -20.14 7.80 -13.03
N SER A 280 -20.92 7.59 -11.97
CA SER A 280 -20.73 8.36 -10.73
C SER A 280 -19.37 8.04 -10.11
N ASP A 281 -18.86 8.97 -9.33
CA ASP A 281 -17.67 8.78 -8.49
C ASP A 281 -17.80 7.54 -7.58
N THR A 282 -18.97 7.31 -6.98
CA THR A 282 -19.25 6.10 -6.19
C THR A 282 -19.02 4.81 -7.00
N LEU A 283 -19.52 4.73 -8.24
CA LEU A 283 -19.34 3.56 -9.08
C LEU A 283 -17.90 3.39 -9.57
N LEU A 284 -17.20 4.50 -9.82
CA LEU A 284 -15.77 4.48 -10.16
C LEU A 284 -14.93 3.99 -8.98
N VAL A 285 -15.23 4.43 -7.76
CA VAL A 285 -14.52 3.97 -6.55
C VAL A 285 -14.82 2.51 -6.27
N LYS A 286 -16.08 2.05 -6.41
CA LYS A 286 -16.43 0.61 -6.35
C LYS A 286 -15.56 -0.23 -7.30
N GLN A 287 -15.49 0.22 -8.56
CA GLN A 287 -14.69 -0.43 -9.59
C GLN A 287 -13.20 -0.44 -9.20
N TYR A 288 -12.66 0.70 -8.74
CA TYR A 288 -11.28 0.78 -8.25
C TYR A 288 -10.99 -0.21 -7.13
N LEU A 289 -11.85 -0.28 -6.11
CA LEU A 289 -11.68 -1.19 -4.97
C LEU A 289 -11.73 -2.66 -5.42
N THR A 290 -12.57 -3.00 -6.39
CA THR A 290 -12.59 -4.36 -6.98
C THR A 290 -11.29 -4.67 -7.72
N LYS A 291 -10.74 -3.74 -8.52
CA LYS A 291 -9.44 -3.93 -9.17
C LYS A 291 -8.32 -4.12 -8.15
N ALA A 292 -8.30 -3.29 -7.09
CA ALA A 292 -7.29 -3.36 -6.05
C ALA A 292 -7.36 -4.70 -5.30
N HIS A 293 -8.57 -5.15 -4.94
CA HIS A 293 -8.82 -6.46 -4.35
C HIS A 293 -8.29 -7.59 -5.23
N ASN A 294 -8.66 -7.57 -6.52
CA ASN A 294 -8.26 -8.59 -7.50
C ASN A 294 -6.73 -8.67 -7.65
N PHE A 295 -6.05 -7.52 -7.69
CA PHE A 295 -4.60 -7.47 -7.77
C PHE A 295 -3.93 -8.01 -6.49
N LYS A 296 -4.38 -7.57 -5.31
CA LYS A 296 -3.85 -8.03 -4.01
C LYS A 296 -4.06 -9.53 -3.78
N ASN A 297 -5.15 -10.07 -4.30
CA ASN A 297 -5.51 -11.49 -4.19
C ASN A 297 -4.97 -12.33 -5.36
N ASN A 298 -4.14 -11.76 -6.23
CA ASN A 298 -3.49 -12.46 -7.35
C ASN A 298 -4.50 -13.10 -8.33
N VAL A 299 -5.68 -12.48 -8.50
CA VAL A 299 -6.75 -12.91 -9.44
C VAL A 299 -6.30 -12.71 -10.89
N PHE A 300 -5.50 -11.68 -11.15
CA PHE A 300 -4.76 -11.52 -12.39
C PHE A 300 -3.30 -11.20 -12.08
N VAL A 301 -2.41 -11.57 -12.99
CA VAL A 301 -0.98 -11.32 -12.87
C VAL A 301 -0.53 -10.57 -14.13
N PRO A 302 -0.16 -9.28 -14.05
CA PRO A 302 0.35 -8.55 -15.20
C PRO A 302 1.72 -9.10 -15.60
N ASN A 303 2.10 -8.94 -16.87
CA ASN A 303 3.45 -9.31 -17.27
C ASN A 303 4.46 -8.46 -16.50
N ARG A 304 5.55 -9.08 -16.02
CA ARG A 304 6.68 -8.39 -15.35
C ARG A 304 7.53 -7.63 -16.38
N LYS A 305 6.90 -6.71 -17.09
CA LYS A 305 7.48 -5.81 -18.09
C LYS A 305 7.06 -4.38 -17.80
N ALA A 306 7.85 -3.45 -18.31
CA ALA A 306 7.54 -2.04 -18.33
C ALA A 306 7.64 -1.46 -19.75
N ILE A 307 6.88 -0.39 -19.98
CA ILE A 307 6.92 0.41 -21.20
C ILE A 307 7.22 1.86 -20.88
N ILE A 308 8.07 2.51 -21.69
CA ILE A 308 8.41 3.92 -21.57
C ILE A 308 8.09 4.63 -22.88
N ASP A 309 7.26 5.66 -22.79
CA ASP A 309 6.95 6.60 -23.86
C ASP A 309 7.48 7.99 -23.49
N ASP A 310 8.52 8.44 -24.19
CA ASP A 310 9.26 9.66 -23.85
C ASP A 310 9.21 10.66 -25.01
N ASN A 311 8.30 11.63 -24.91
CA ASN A 311 8.11 12.69 -25.90
C ASN A 311 8.82 14.00 -25.53
N PHE A 312 9.67 13.99 -24.49
CA PHE A 312 10.48 15.15 -24.09
C PHE A 312 11.99 14.94 -24.22
N GLY A 313 12.45 13.69 -24.18
CA GLY A 313 13.86 13.34 -24.19
C GLY A 313 14.60 14.01 -23.03
N VAL A 314 15.65 14.77 -23.37
CA VAL A 314 16.54 15.44 -22.41
C VAL A 314 16.27 16.94 -22.31
N MET A 315 15.02 17.37 -22.53
CA MET A 315 14.61 18.78 -22.49
C MET A 315 15.23 19.52 -21.29
N SER A 316 15.92 20.62 -21.57
CA SER A 316 16.63 21.46 -20.59
C SER A 316 17.60 20.71 -19.66
N GLY A 317 17.99 19.48 -20.00
CA GLY A 317 18.85 18.63 -19.18
C GLY A 317 18.16 17.81 -18.10
N GLU A 318 16.84 17.82 -18.02
CA GLU A 318 16.08 17.24 -16.91
C GLU A 318 15.78 15.75 -17.07
N ALA A 319 15.72 15.25 -18.31
CA ALA A 319 15.57 13.82 -18.62
C ALA A 319 14.43 13.14 -17.83
N PHE A 320 13.20 13.65 -17.91
CA PHE A 320 12.07 13.23 -17.06
C PHE A 320 11.86 11.70 -17.01
N ALA A 321 12.00 11.01 -18.15
CA ALA A 321 11.85 9.55 -18.24
C ALA A 321 12.95 8.74 -17.54
N ALA A 322 14.04 9.38 -17.06
CA ALA A 322 15.07 8.71 -16.27
C ALA A 322 14.51 8.05 -15.00
N SER A 323 13.39 8.56 -14.45
CA SER A 323 12.65 7.91 -13.35
C SER A 323 12.20 6.50 -13.71
N GLY A 324 11.60 6.32 -14.89
CA GLY A 324 11.18 5.02 -15.39
C GLY A 324 12.38 4.11 -15.63
N TRP A 325 13.38 4.60 -16.37
CA TRP A 325 14.57 3.80 -16.70
C TRP A 325 15.27 3.20 -15.48
N ARG A 326 15.54 4.00 -14.44
CA ARG A 326 16.25 3.50 -13.25
C ARG A 326 15.37 2.67 -12.31
N SER A 327 14.11 3.05 -12.12
CA SER A 327 13.22 2.35 -11.17
C SER A 327 12.71 1.01 -11.73
N PHE A 328 12.30 0.98 -13.00
CA PHE A 328 11.72 -0.22 -13.61
C PHE A 328 12.76 -1.31 -13.81
N ALA A 329 13.99 -0.95 -14.16
CA ALA A 329 15.08 -1.92 -14.30
C ALA A 329 15.42 -2.59 -12.97
N ALA A 330 15.48 -1.84 -11.86
CA ALA A 330 15.74 -2.39 -10.53
C ALA A 330 14.63 -3.36 -10.07
N ALA A 331 13.40 -3.13 -10.50
CA ALA A 331 12.26 -4.00 -10.19
C ALA A 331 12.18 -5.24 -11.11
N LEU A 332 12.26 -5.06 -12.43
CA LEU A 332 11.85 -6.04 -13.43
C LEU A 332 13.01 -6.61 -14.27
N GLY A 333 14.17 -5.98 -14.19
CA GLY A 333 15.35 -6.31 -15.00
C GLY A 333 15.45 -5.41 -16.21
N LYS A 334 16.68 -5.07 -16.59
CA LYS A 334 16.98 -4.11 -17.66
C LYS A 334 16.50 -4.58 -19.06
N GLN A 335 16.23 -5.86 -19.23
CA GLN A 335 15.71 -6.49 -20.45
C GLN A 335 14.18 -6.47 -20.52
N SER A 336 13.51 -6.16 -19.40
CA SER A 336 12.05 -6.09 -19.28
C SER A 336 11.51 -4.65 -19.38
N VAL A 337 12.33 -3.71 -19.85
CA VAL A 337 11.96 -2.29 -20.00
C VAL A 337 12.02 -1.94 -21.49
N ASP A 338 10.85 -1.87 -22.11
CA ASP A 338 10.65 -1.57 -23.52
C ASP A 338 10.33 -0.08 -23.73
N THR A 339 10.40 0.37 -24.99
CA THR A 339 9.92 1.70 -25.43
C THR A 339 8.81 1.56 -26.46
N GLY A 340 7.84 2.46 -26.45
CA GLY A 340 6.76 2.48 -27.43
C GLY A 340 5.66 3.47 -27.04
N ASP A 341 4.72 3.70 -27.95
CA ASP A 341 3.53 4.54 -27.72
C ASP A 341 2.69 3.98 -26.57
N PHE A 342 2.43 4.81 -25.56
CA PHE A 342 1.87 4.39 -24.29
C PHE A 342 0.53 3.66 -24.45
N ILE A 343 -0.45 4.32 -25.08
CA ILE A 343 -1.82 3.77 -25.21
C ILE A 343 -1.83 2.56 -26.14
N THR A 344 -1.10 2.61 -27.25
CA THR A 344 -1.01 1.47 -28.19
C THR A 344 -0.41 0.24 -27.51
N SER A 345 0.65 0.41 -26.73
CA SER A 345 1.32 -0.67 -26.01
C SER A 345 0.41 -1.30 -24.94
N VAL A 346 -0.18 -0.50 -24.03
CA VAL A 346 -0.99 -1.04 -22.92
C VAL A 346 -2.33 -1.62 -23.36
N LYS A 347 -2.80 -1.31 -24.58
CA LYS A 347 -3.93 -2.00 -25.22
C LYS A 347 -3.56 -3.38 -25.73
N SER A 348 -2.36 -3.50 -26.28
CA SER A 348 -1.91 -4.71 -26.97
C SER A 348 -1.28 -5.73 -26.03
N ASN A 349 -0.67 -5.27 -24.94
CA ASN A 349 0.05 -6.11 -23.98
C ASN A 349 -0.23 -5.66 -22.55
N SER A 350 -0.08 -6.60 -21.60
CA SER A 350 -0.09 -6.28 -20.17
C SER A 350 1.31 -5.85 -19.72
N TYR A 351 1.37 -4.85 -18.83
CA TYR A 351 2.59 -4.33 -18.20
C TYR A 351 2.37 -4.13 -16.70
N LEU A 352 3.36 -4.45 -15.88
CA LEU A 352 3.30 -4.14 -14.45
C LEU A 352 3.53 -2.64 -14.22
N MET A 353 4.47 -2.03 -14.94
CA MET A 353 4.83 -0.62 -14.79
C MET A 353 4.80 0.11 -16.14
N SER A 354 4.52 1.41 -16.13
CA SER A 354 4.53 2.23 -17.34
C SER A 354 4.98 3.65 -17.04
N PHE A 355 5.65 4.28 -18.00
CA PHE A 355 6.01 5.69 -17.95
C PHE A 355 5.55 6.38 -19.24
N GLY A 356 4.94 7.56 -19.12
CA GLY A 356 4.61 8.41 -20.26
C GLY A 356 4.89 9.88 -19.97
N CYS A 357 5.61 10.58 -20.86
CA CYS A 357 5.70 12.04 -20.77
C CYS A 357 5.51 12.77 -22.10
N GLY A 358 4.95 13.98 -22.03
CA GLY A 358 4.74 14.86 -23.18
C GLY A 358 4.04 16.17 -22.81
N ALA A 359 4.00 17.13 -23.75
CA ALA A 359 3.36 18.43 -23.54
C ALA A 359 1.87 18.25 -23.21
N GLY A 360 1.36 18.94 -22.18
CA GLY A 360 0.09 18.57 -21.56
C GLY A 360 -1.00 19.64 -21.56
N THR A 361 -2.18 19.21 -21.12
CA THR A 361 -3.26 20.03 -20.58
C THR A 361 -3.77 19.34 -19.31
N TYR A 362 -4.78 19.90 -18.63
CA TYR A 362 -5.42 19.19 -17.52
C TYR A 362 -5.95 17.80 -17.88
N THR A 363 -6.29 17.54 -19.16
CA THR A 363 -6.96 16.31 -19.61
C THR A 363 -6.19 15.53 -20.68
N SER A 364 -4.94 15.89 -20.99
CA SER A 364 -4.16 15.23 -22.04
C SER A 364 -2.65 15.37 -21.88
N ALA A 365 -1.90 14.45 -22.47
CA ALA A 365 -0.46 14.57 -22.72
C ALA A 365 -0.17 14.17 -24.17
N ASN A 366 0.49 15.05 -24.92
CA ASN A 366 0.86 14.85 -26.31
C ASN A 366 1.82 13.67 -26.46
N GLY A 367 1.60 12.83 -27.48
CA GLY A 367 2.31 11.57 -27.67
C GLY A 367 1.85 10.44 -26.75
N ILE A 368 1.11 10.73 -25.67
CA ILE A 368 0.61 9.72 -24.72
C ILE A 368 -0.88 9.45 -24.94
N GLY A 369 -1.74 10.45 -24.80
CA GLY A 369 -3.19 10.30 -24.89
C GLY A 369 -3.99 11.38 -24.14
N ASN A 370 -5.29 11.14 -23.97
CA ASN A 370 -6.20 11.99 -23.19
C ASN A 370 -7.08 11.16 -22.25
N SER A 371 -7.78 11.82 -21.32
CA SER A 371 -8.60 11.15 -20.30
C SER A 371 -9.69 10.25 -20.90
N SER A 372 -10.18 10.53 -22.11
CA SER A 372 -11.17 9.68 -22.79
C SER A 372 -10.58 8.37 -23.29
N ASN A 373 -9.28 8.30 -23.62
CA ASN A 373 -8.62 7.04 -23.98
C ASN A 373 -8.74 6.02 -22.85
N PHE A 374 -8.56 6.45 -21.59
CA PHE A 374 -8.69 5.60 -20.41
C PHE A 374 -10.11 5.08 -20.16
N LYS A 375 -11.13 5.67 -20.79
CA LYS A 375 -12.52 5.18 -20.76
C LYS A 375 -12.78 4.14 -21.84
N SER A 376 -12.37 4.42 -23.08
CA SER A 376 -12.74 3.64 -24.26
C SER A 376 -11.87 2.41 -24.46
N ASP A 377 -10.66 2.41 -23.90
CA ASP A 377 -9.65 1.39 -24.15
C ASP A 377 -9.47 0.46 -22.94
N SER A 378 -9.08 -0.79 -23.22
CA SER A 378 -8.56 -1.70 -22.19
C SER A 378 -7.14 -1.27 -21.82
N ILE A 379 -6.97 -0.73 -20.61
CA ILE A 379 -5.69 -0.20 -20.13
C ILE A 379 -5.02 -1.27 -19.26
N ASN A 380 -4.12 -2.05 -19.86
CA ASN A 380 -3.45 -3.16 -19.20
C ASN A 380 -2.10 -2.76 -18.59
N THR A 381 -2.13 -1.76 -17.69
CA THR A 381 -0.97 -1.39 -16.86
C THR A 381 -1.40 -1.17 -15.42
N VAL A 382 -0.55 -1.46 -14.43
CA VAL A 382 -0.91 -1.33 -13.00
C VAL A 382 -0.34 -0.05 -12.38
N PHE A 383 0.98 0.17 -12.49
CA PHE A 383 1.69 1.29 -11.89
C PHE A 383 2.19 2.26 -12.95
N SER A 384 1.56 3.43 -13.05
CA SER A 384 1.90 4.44 -14.05
C SER A 384 2.64 5.63 -13.44
N MET A 385 3.72 6.04 -14.10
CA MET A 385 4.36 7.34 -13.92
C MET A 385 4.01 8.22 -15.12
N MET A 386 3.58 9.45 -14.90
CA MET A 386 3.26 10.38 -15.97
C MET A 386 3.90 11.74 -15.74
N PHE A 387 4.20 12.47 -16.81
CA PHE A 387 4.71 13.83 -16.69
C PHE A 387 4.32 14.72 -17.87
N GLY A 388 3.97 15.96 -17.58
CA GLY A 388 3.53 16.92 -18.58
C GLY A 388 2.82 18.10 -17.94
N SER A 389 2.47 19.07 -18.78
CA SER A 389 1.88 20.35 -18.37
C SER A 389 0.51 20.18 -17.72
N TYR A 390 0.21 21.00 -16.71
CA TYR A 390 -1.07 21.17 -16.03
C TYR A 390 -1.61 20.00 -15.22
N PHE A 391 -1.60 18.76 -15.73
CA PHE A 391 -2.30 17.65 -15.07
C PHE A 391 -1.64 17.16 -13.77
N GLY A 392 -0.43 17.62 -13.45
CA GLY A 392 0.15 17.44 -12.11
C GLY A 392 -0.67 18.13 -11.01
N ASP A 393 -1.40 19.20 -11.36
CA ASP A 393 -2.47 19.77 -10.53
C ASP A 393 -3.71 18.88 -10.66
N TRP A 394 -3.66 17.79 -9.93
CA TRP A 394 -4.53 16.63 -10.11
C TRP A 394 -6.00 16.89 -9.75
N ASP A 395 -6.30 17.91 -8.95
CA ASP A 395 -7.66 18.23 -8.49
C ASP A 395 -8.47 19.06 -9.50
N SER A 396 -8.28 18.77 -10.79
CA SER A 396 -9.04 19.39 -11.89
C SER A 396 -10.07 18.42 -12.42
N ASP A 397 -11.08 18.91 -13.13
CA ASP A 397 -12.09 18.06 -13.75
C ASP A 397 -11.46 17.14 -14.81
N ASN A 398 -11.90 15.87 -14.83
CA ASN A 398 -11.39 14.83 -15.75
C ASN A 398 -9.86 14.73 -15.84
N ASN A 399 -9.17 15.05 -14.75
CA ASN A 399 -7.72 15.20 -14.76
C ASN A 399 -6.99 13.97 -15.32
N PHE A 400 -6.04 14.21 -16.20
CA PHE A 400 -5.29 13.15 -16.88
C PHE A 400 -4.51 12.26 -15.91
N LEU A 401 -3.99 12.80 -14.80
CA LEU A 401 -3.28 12.01 -13.79
C LEU A 401 -4.21 11.06 -13.05
N ARG A 402 -5.49 11.42 -12.85
CA ARG A 402 -6.49 10.58 -12.16
C ARG A 402 -7.19 9.60 -13.10
N ALA A 403 -7.15 9.85 -14.41
CA ALA A 403 -7.80 9.02 -15.42
C ALA A 403 -7.43 7.51 -15.37
N PRO A 404 -6.17 7.11 -15.12
CA PRO A 404 -5.82 5.69 -15.02
C PRO A 404 -6.59 4.95 -13.91
N LEU A 405 -6.84 5.60 -12.76
CA LEU A 405 -7.57 4.95 -11.66
C LEU A 405 -9.02 4.60 -12.04
N CYS A 406 -9.59 5.31 -13.02
CA CYS A 406 -10.94 5.07 -13.54
C CYS A 406 -11.01 3.97 -14.60
N SER A 407 -9.87 3.56 -15.20
CA SER A 407 -9.85 2.66 -16.35
C SER A 407 -9.99 1.19 -15.95
N GLU A 408 -10.54 0.37 -16.83
CA GLU A 408 -10.48 -1.09 -16.74
C GLU A 408 -9.34 -1.64 -17.63
N PRO A 409 -8.78 -2.83 -17.33
CA PRO A 409 -9.14 -3.70 -16.21
C PRO A 409 -8.22 -3.59 -14.97
N MET A 410 -7.04 -2.95 -15.04
CA MET A 410 -6.02 -3.18 -14.00
C MET A 410 -5.21 -1.97 -13.51
N SER A 411 -5.47 -0.75 -14.00
CA SER A 411 -4.71 0.42 -13.54
C SER A 411 -5.10 0.84 -12.12
N LEU A 412 -4.08 0.98 -11.26
CA LEU A 412 -4.25 1.20 -9.82
C LEU A 412 -3.50 2.41 -9.28
N VAL A 413 -2.40 2.81 -9.94
CA VAL A 413 -1.53 3.88 -9.47
C VAL A 413 -1.17 4.81 -10.62
N SER A 414 -1.20 6.11 -10.34
CA SER A 414 -0.69 7.16 -11.23
C SER A 414 0.02 8.23 -10.41
N VAL A 415 1.23 8.60 -10.81
CA VAL A 415 2.04 9.61 -10.11
C VAL A 415 2.68 10.58 -11.08
N TRP A 416 2.75 11.86 -10.71
CA TRP A 416 3.39 12.88 -11.54
C TRP A 416 4.91 12.86 -11.27
N SER A 417 5.67 12.29 -12.21
CA SER A 417 7.09 11.92 -12.00
C SER A 417 8.01 12.51 -13.04
N GLY A 418 8.91 13.38 -12.59
CA GLY A 418 9.85 14.14 -13.42
C GLY A 418 10.30 15.40 -12.69
N ARG A 419 9.39 16.01 -11.93
CA ARG A 419 9.64 17.15 -11.02
C ARG A 419 8.84 17.00 -9.72
N PRO A 420 9.36 16.32 -8.68
CA PRO A 420 10.62 15.62 -8.69
C PRO A 420 10.52 14.27 -9.41
N HIS A 421 11.70 13.72 -9.64
CA HIS A 421 11.90 12.33 -9.96
C HIS A 421 11.45 11.41 -8.81
N TRP A 422 10.57 10.44 -9.11
CA TRP A 422 10.21 9.37 -8.17
C TRP A 422 11.23 8.23 -8.22
N ASN A 423 11.42 7.56 -7.07
CA ASN A 423 12.34 6.44 -6.90
C ASN A 423 11.59 5.24 -6.32
N LEU A 424 11.24 4.26 -7.17
CA LEU A 424 10.40 3.11 -6.79
C LEU A 424 11.18 1.81 -6.59
N HIS A 425 12.51 1.83 -6.63
CA HIS A 425 13.34 0.62 -6.55
C HIS A 425 13.14 -0.16 -5.24
N HIS A 426 12.74 0.48 -4.15
CA HIS A 426 12.40 -0.19 -2.88
C HIS A 426 11.29 -1.24 -3.05
N MET A 427 10.31 -0.96 -3.92
CA MET A 427 9.18 -1.88 -4.15
C MET A 427 9.64 -3.22 -4.74
N ALA A 428 10.83 -3.29 -5.32
CA ALA A 428 11.45 -4.52 -5.83
C ALA A 428 11.71 -5.55 -4.71
N LEU A 429 11.78 -5.14 -3.44
CA LEU A 429 11.89 -6.01 -2.27
C LEU A 429 10.63 -5.97 -1.39
N GLY A 430 9.46 -5.72 -1.98
CA GLY A 430 8.17 -5.86 -1.29
C GLY A 430 7.73 -4.66 -0.46
N TYR A 431 8.45 -3.54 -0.51
CA TYR A 431 7.97 -2.25 0.00
C TYR A 431 6.74 -1.77 -0.78
N THR A 432 5.94 -0.93 -0.15
CA THR A 432 4.72 -0.38 -0.74
C THR A 432 5.03 0.83 -1.64
N ILE A 433 4.08 1.18 -2.50
CA ILE A 433 4.13 2.45 -3.22
C ILE A 433 4.03 3.64 -2.25
N GLY A 434 3.32 3.48 -1.14
CA GLY A 434 3.22 4.46 -0.05
C GLY A 434 4.58 4.77 0.57
N SER A 435 5.41 3.77 0.86
CA SER A 435 6.76 4.00 1.39
C SER A 435 7.63 4.76 0.38
N SER A 436 7.52 4.43 -0.91
CA SER A 436 8.25 5.14 -1.96
C SER A 436 7.75 6.58 -2.16
N THR A 437 6.46 6.82 -1.88
CA THR A 437 5.85 8.15 -1.87
C THR A 437 6.42 8.99 -0.73
N GLN A 438 6.41 8.46 0.50
CA GLN A 438 6.98 9.13 1.66
C GLN A 438 8.47 9.45 1.47
N ILE A 439 9.24 8.50 0.93
CA ILE A 439 10.65 8.72 0.59
C ILE A 439 10.80 9.85 -0.43
N THR A 440 9.94 9.90 -1.45
CA THR A 440 9.98 10.96 -2.48
C THR A 440 9.63 12.34 -1.88
N GLN A 441 8.64 12.40 -0.99
CA GLN A 441 8.21 13.61 -0.30
C GLN A 441 9.30 14.14 0.66
N ASN A 442 9.91 13.26 1.45
CA ASN A 442 10.94 13.63 2.44
C ASN A 442 12.35 13.74 1.85
N ASN A 443 12.52 13.61 0.53
CA ASN A 443 13.84 13.51 -0.07
C ASN A 443 14.64 14.82 0.02
N VAL A 444 15.82 14.77 0.64
CA VAL A 444 16.65 15.94 1.00
C VAL A 444 17.51 16.52 -0.14
N ASP A 445 17.33 16.02 -1.36
CA ASP A 445 17.94 16.44 -2.64
C ASP A 445 19.35 15.92 -2.98
N GLY A 446 19.41 15.09 -4.04
CA GLY A 446 20.62 14.68 -4.73
C GLY A 446 20.70 15.16 -6.18
N GLN A 447 20.19 16.36 -6.54
CA GLN A 447 20.05 16.97 -7.89
C GLN A 447 20.71 16.26 -9.08
N LEU A 448 19.99 16.17 -10.21
CA LEU A 448 20.44 15.46 -11.40
C LEU A 448 21.71 16.07 -12.02
N LEU A 449 21.80 17.40 -12.00
CA LEU A 449 22.88 18.15 -12.67
C LEU A 449 24.06 18.47 -11.74
N ASN A 450 23.81 18.63 -10.45
CA ASN A 450 24.83 18.95 -9.46
C ASN A 450 24.40 18.41 -8.09
N PRO A 451 24.60 17.11 -7.79
CA PRO A 451 24.23 16.53 -6.51
C PRO A 451 24.96 17.28 -5.40
N LYS A 452 24.29 18.30 -4.83
CA LYS A 452 24.91 19.29 -3.93
C LYS A 452 25.45 18.64 -2.66
N GLN A 453 24.98 17.43 -2.35
CA GLN A 453 25.39 16.57 -1.25
C GLN A 453 25.26 15.12 -1.72
N GLN A 454 26.08 14.20 -1.19
CA GLN A 454 25.88 12.75 -1.33
C GLN A 454 24.66 12.28 -0.50
N ALA A 455 23.59 13.07 -0.48
CA ALA A 455 22.42 12.91 0.37
C ALA A 455 21.18 12.63 -0.48
N GLY A 456 20.32 11.74 -0.01
CA GLY A 456 19.05 11.43 -0.67
C GLY A 456 19.19 10.90 -2.10
N TYR A 457 18.07 10.89 -2.81
CA TYR A 457 17.97 10.49 -4.20
C TYR A 457 17.99 11.70 -5.12
N VAL A 458 18.47 11.49 -6.34
CA VAL A 458 18.42 12.49 -7.41
C VAL A 458 16.97 12.84 -7.75
N THR A 459 16.61 14.09 -7.54
CA THR A 459 15.22 14.58 -7.65
C THR A 459 14.92 15.44 -8.86
N ASN A 460 15.89 15.67 -9.75
CA ASN A 460 15.80 16.68 -10.81
C ASN A 460 15.48 18.07 -10.21
N ALA A 461 14.22 18.51 -10.21
CA ALA A 461 13.76 19.76 -9.62
C ALA A 461 12.59 19.54 -8.63
N PHE A 462 12.32 20.52 -7.78
CA PHE A 462 11.22 20.53 -6.80
C PHE A 462 11.25 19.37 -5.76
N PRO A 463 12.39 19.04 -5.13
CA PRO A 463 12.40 18.11 -4.00
C PRO A 463 11.62 18.70 -2.82
N THR A 464 10.86 17.88 -2.09
CA THR A 464 10.06 18.30 -0.92
C THR A 464 8.93 19.31 -1.20
N TYR A 465 8.58 19.57 -2.47
CA TYR A 465 7.48 20.47 -2.79
C TYR A 465 6.13 19.85 -2.50
N ILE A 466 5.14 20.70 -2.22
CA ILE A 466 3.82 20.28 -1.72
C ILE A 466 3.01 19.43 -2.70
N HIS A 467 3.29 19.51 -4.00
CA HIS A 467 2.47 18.87 -5.06
C HIS A 467 2.74 17.37 -5.20
N ILE A 468 3.74 16.83 -4.50
CA ILE A 468 4.12 15.42 -4.57
C ILE A 468 3.01 14.56 -3.93
N ALA A 469 2.16 13.97 -4.78
CA ALA A 469 1.00 13.20 -4.35
C ALA A 469 0.91 11.83 -5.07
N LEU A 470 0.45 10.82 -4.35
CA LEU A 470 0.14 9.49 -4.86
C LEU A 470 -1.34 9.37 -5.19
N MET A 471 -1.68 9.21 -6.47
CA MET A 471 -3.02 8.77 -6.86
C MET A 471 -3.05 7.24 -6.81
N GLY A 472 -3.68 6.68 -5.78
CA GLY A 472 -3.82 5.25 -5.58
C GLY A 472 -3.76 4.82 -4.11
N ASP A 473 -4.00 3.53 -3.89
CA ASP A 473 -3.88 2.86 -2.61
C ASP A 473 -2.40 2.80 -2.15
N PRO A 474 -2.03 3.45 -1.03
CA PRO A 474 -0.64 3.50 -0.57
C PRO A 474 -0.10 2.12 -0.12
N SER A 475 -0.96 1.14 0.15
CA SER A 475 -0.56 -0.19 0.62
C SER A 475 -0.10 -1.16 -0.49
N LEU A 476 -0.22 -0.76 -1.76
CA LEU A 476 0.08 -1.64 -2.89
C LEU A 476 1.58 -1.97 -3.02
N ARG A 477 1.88 -3.25 -3.26
CA ARG A 477 3.20 -3.79 -3.62
C ARG A 477 3.27 -4.18 -5.10
N LEU A 478 4.46 -4.36 -5.67
CA LEU A 478 4.61 -4.84 -7.05
C LEU A 478 4.16 -6.30 -7.23
N PHE A 479 4.43 -7.14 -6.24
CA PHE A 479 4.25 -8.59 -6.34
C PHE A 479 3.35 -9.09 -5.22
N TYR A 480 2.26 -9.76 -5.60
CA TYR A 480 1.38 -10.49 -4.70
C TYR A 480 1.44 -11.98 -5.03
N GLN A 481 1.09 -12.80 -4.05
CA GLN A 481 1.08 -14.26 -4.15
C GLN A 481 -0.30 -14.77 -3.71
N PRO A 482 -0.76 -15.91 -4.25
CA PRO A 482 -2.08 -16.43 -3.92
C PRO A 482 -2.20 -16.71 -2.42
N LYS A 483 -3.36 -16.36 -1.84
CA LYS A 483 -3.70 -16.73 -0.46
C LYS A 483 -4.12 -18.19 -0.38
N VAL A 484 -4.19 -18.74 0.83
CA VAL A 484 -4.70 -20.11 1.00
C VAL A 484 -6.19 -20.20 0.67
N GLU A 485 -6.62 -21.32 0.11
CA GLU A 485 -8.03 -21.57 -0.21
C GLU A 485 -8.58 -22.70 0.67
N ALA A 486 -9.91 -22.88 0.65
CA ALA A 486 -10.62 -23.92 1.39
C ALA A 486 -10.26 -23.97 2.89
N LEU A 487 -10.03 -22.80 3.49
CA LEU A 487 -9.69 -22.69 4.91
C LEU A 487 -10.91 -23.05 5.76
N THR A 488 -10.74 -24.01 6.65
CA THR A 488 -11.78 -24.49 7.57
C THR A 488 -11.22 -24.62 8.98
N ALA A 489 -12.09 -24.44 9.98
CA ALA A 489 -11.79 -24.70 11.38
C ALA A 489 -12.90 -25.56 11.96
N THR A 490 -12.56 -26.76 12.43
CA THR A 490 -13.53 -27.73 12.94
C THR A 490 -13.11 -28.26 14.30
N SER A 491 -14.08 -28.48 15.18
CA SER A 491 -13.80 -29.12 16.46
C SER A 491 -13.34 -30.56 16.23
N THR A 492 -12.30 -30.99 16.94
CA THR A 492 -11.85 -32.38 16.93
C THR A 492 -12.33 -33.17 18.14
N ASN A 493 -13.01 -32.52 19.09
CA ASN A 493 -13.55 -33.13 20.29
C ASN A 493 -14.95 -32.60 20.65
N ALA A 494 -15.67 -33.37 21.46
CA ALA A 494 -17.07 -33.09 21.79
C ALA A 494 -17.26 -31.84 22.68
N ASP A 495 -16.25 -31.46 23.45
CA ASP A 495 -16.26 -30.29 24.34
C ASP A 495 -15.70 -29.02 23.66
N THR A 496 -15.30 -29.09 22.39
CA THR A 496 -14.74 -27.99 21.59
C THR A 496 -13.47 -27.35 22.13
N THR A 497 -12.73 -28.07 22.99
CA THR A 497 -11.45 -27.63 23.55
C THR A 497 -10.27 -27.93 22.63
N GLN A 498 -10.52 -28.47 21.44
CA GLN A 498 -9.53 -28.71 20.39
C GLN A 498 -10.12 -28.45 19.01
N CYS A 499 -9.34 -27.83 18.13
CA CYS A 499 -9.74 -27.42 16.79
C CYS A 499 -8.66 -27.84 15.81
N LYS A 500 -9.09 -28.43 14.70
CA LYS A 500 -8.28 -28.63 13.51
C LYS A 500 -8.56 -27.51 12.52
N ILE A 501 -7.50 -26.79 12.16
CA ILE A 501 -7.52 -25.74 11.15
C ILE A 501 -6.83 -26.32 9.92
N MET A 502 -7.49 -26.29 8.77
CA MET A 502 -7.02 -26.95 7.55
C MET A 502 -7.30 -26.12 6.31
N TRP A 503 -6.40 -26.17 5.34
CA TRP A 503 -6.47 -25.41 4.09
C TRP A 503 -5.94 -26.22 2.91
N ALA A 504 -6.18 -25.74 1.68
CA ALA A 504 -5.60 -26.30 0.47
C ALA A 504 -4.12 -25.92 0.33
N LYS A 505 -3.28 -26.90 -0.04
CA LYS A 505 -1.85 -26.67 -0.32
C LYS A 505 -1.70 -25.65 -1.45
N GLN A 506 -0.90 -24.62 -1.22
CA GLN A 506 -0.55 -23.64 -2.25
C GLN A 506 0.70 -24.08 -3.01
N PRO A 507 0.71 -23.99 -4.36
CA PRO A 507 1.92 -24.19 -5.15
C PRO A 507 3.04 -23.24 -4.72
N ASN A 508 4.27 -23.73 -4.60
CA ASN A 508 5.47 -22.94 -4.26
C ASN A 508 5.49 -22.27 -2.87
N ALA A 509 4.46 -22.45 -2.03
CA ALA A 509 4.51 -21.99 -0.65
C ALA A 509 5.54 -22.83 0.13
N ILE A 510 6.43 -22.15 0.86
CA ILE A 510 7.51 -22.77 1.64
C ILE A 510 7.13 -23.01 3.11
N ALA A 511 6.12 -22.29 3.61
CA ALA A 511 5.55 -22.46 4.94
C ALA A 511 4.17 -21.78 5.03
N TYR A 512 3.43 -22.04 6.11
CA TYR A 512 2.17 -21.41 6.44
C TYR A 512 2.22 -20.85 7.86
N HIS A 513 1.77 -19.62 8.03
CA HIS A 513 1.70 -18.93 9.30
C HIS A 513 0.25 -18.85 9.72
N VAL A 514 -0.05 -19.41 10.90
CA VAL A 514 -1.41 -19.45 11.45
C VAL A 514 -1.52 -18.48 12.60
N TYR A 515 -2.51 -17.62 12.52
CA TYR A 515 -2.78 -16.56 13.49
C TYR A 515 -4.17 -16.75 14.10
N ARG A 516 -4.36 -16.15 15.27
CA ARG A 516 -5.64 -16.15 15.98
C ARG A 516 -5.96 -14.77 16.54
N ALA A 517 -7.16 -14.29 16.25
CA ALA A 517 -7.75 -13.08 16.78
C ALA A 517 -9.11 -13.34 17.45
N ASN A 518 -9.56 -12.41 18.30
CA ASN A 518 -10.92 -12.37 18.88
C ASN A 518 -11.83 -11.38 18.14
N SER A 519 -11.36 -10.84 17.02
CA SER A 519 -12.08 -9.90 16.16
C SER A 519 -11.79 -10.23 14.71
N GLU A 520 -12.83 -10.15 13.88
CA GLU A 520 -12.70 -10.31 12.43
C GLU A 520 -11.86 -9.21 11.78
N PHE A 521 -11.64 -8.07 12.46
CA PHE A 521 -10.86 -6.94 11.95
C PHE A 521 -9.40 -6.93 12.44
N SER A 522 -8.91 -8.04 12.99
CA SER A 522 -7.52 -8.18 13.45
C SER A 522 -6.89 -9.44 12.89
N LEU A 523 -5.58 -9.37 12.56
CA LEU A 523 -4.78 -10.55 12.23
C LEU A 523 -4.51 -11.40 13.48
N GLY A 524 -4.35 -10.74 14.64
CA GLY A 524 -4.10 -11.38 15.93
C GLY A 524 -2.69 -11.93 16.10
N ASN A 525 -2.56 -12.86 17.05
CA ASN A 525 -1.27 -13.43 17.45
C ASN A 525 -0.90 -14.63 16.58
N LEU A 526 0.37 -14.75 16.21
CA LEU A 526 0.91 -15.95 15.58
C LEU A 526 0.85 -17.11 16.58
N ILE A 527 0.23 -18.23 16.18
CA ILE A 527 0.09 -19.43 17.02
C ILE A 527 0.82 -20.64 16.47
N ALA A 528 1.15 -20.66 15.18
CA ALA A 528 1.93 -21.75 14.57
C ALA A 528 2.61 -21.32 13.26
N ILE A 529 3.72 -21.99 12.94
CA ILE A 529 4.35 -22.02 11.62
C ILE A 529 4.48 -23.49 11.23
N THR A 530 4.03 -23.87 10.04
CA THR A 530 4.08 -25.27 9.58
C THR A 530 4.32 -25.35 8.07
N THR A 531 4.89 -26.46 7.61
CA THR A 531 4.93 -26.83 6.19
C THR A 531 3.74 -27.70 5.77
N ASP A 532 2.99 -28.21 6.74
CA ASP A 532 1.76 -28.98 6.52
C ASP A 532 0.59 -28.07 6.13
N THR A 533 -0.51 -28.69 5.72
CA THR A 533 -1.75 -27.98 5.32
C THR A 533 -2.80 -27.96 6.42
N PHE A 534 -2.41 -28.29 7.64
CA PHE A 534 -3.28 -28.23 8.81
C PHE A 534 -2.47 -28.03 10.09
N ILE A 535 -3.13 -27.53 11.13
CA ILE A 535 -2.68 -27.63 12.52
C ILE A 535 -3.82 -28.12 13.41
N THR A 536 -3.48 -28.70 14.55
CA THR A 536 -4.43 -28.93 15.65
C THR A 536 -4.00 -28.06 16.81
N THR A 537 -4.93 -27.28 17.39
CA THR A 537 -4.62 -26.36 18.48
C THR A 537 -5.65 -26.47 19.60
N THR A 538 -5.20 -26.20 20.82
CA THR A 538 -6.04 -25.97 22.00
C THR A 538 -6.00 -24.51 22.44
N ASN A 539 -5.27 -23.66 21.71
CA ASN A 539 -5.00 -22.28 22.05
C ASN A 539 -6.16 -21.38 21.58
N PHE A 540 -7.25 -21.34 22.35
CA PHE A 540 -8.42 -20.49 22.08
C PHE A 540 -8.53 -19.33 23.06
N MET A 541 -9.19 -18.26 22.63
CA MET A 541 -9.77 -17.26 23.52
C MET A 541 -11.22 -17.65 23.84
N GLN A 542 -11.75 -17.14 24.94
CA GLN A 542 -13.18 -17.31 25.23
C GLN A 542 -14.03 -16.61 24.15
N GLY A 543 -15.12 -17.25 23.72
CA GLY A 543 -16.02 -16.73 22.70
C GLY A 543 -15.56 -17.06 21.28
N VAL A 544 -15.86 -16.14 20.35
CA VAL A 544 -15.58 -16.33 18.92
C VAL A 544 -14.09 -16.14 18.65
N ASN A 545 -13.49 -17.11 17.97
CA ASN A 545 -12.11 -17.05 17.51
C ASN A 545 -12.09 -16.89 15.98
N TYR A 546 -11.18 -16.07 15.48
CA TYR A 546 -10.91 -15.93 14.05
C TYR A 546 -9.52 -16.46 13.77
N PHE A 547 -9.45 -17.55 13.00
CA PHE A 547 -8.19 -18.12 12.54
C PHE A 547 -7.84 -17.57 11.18
N SER A 548 -6.61 -17.10 11.03
CA SER A 548 -6.09 -16.56 9.78
C SER A 548 -4.87 -17.36 9.35
N VAL A 549 -4.74 -17.65 8.06
CA VAL A 549 -3.60 -18.39 7.51
C VAL A 549 -2.99 -17.61 6.36
N ARG A 550 -1.67 -17.37 6.44
CA ARG A 550 -0.88 -16.72 5.39
C ARG A 550 0.19 -17.69 4.89
N ALA A 551 0.19 -17.95 3.59
CA ALA A 551 1.26 -18.72 2.95
C ALA A 551 2.51 -17.84 2.77
N LYS A 552 3.69 -18.41 3.06
CA LYS A 552 5.01 -17.81 2.87
C LYS A 552 5.59 -18.25 1.53
N TYR A 553 6.11 -17.31 0.77
CA TYR A 553 6.73 -17.51 -0.54
C TYR A 553 8.11 -16.85 -0.61
N ILE A 554 8.95 -17.36 -1.49
CA ILE A 554 10.15 -16.65 -1.95
C ILE A 554 9.77 -15.92 -3.24
N GLU A 555 9.83 -14.59 -3.21
CA GLU A 555 9.63 -13.72 -4.36
C GLU A 555 10.99 -13.35 -4.97
N GLU A 556 11.05 -13.26 -6.31
CA GLU A 556 12.27 -12.93 -7.04
C GLU A 556 12.03 -11.71 -7.92
N SER A 557 12.90 -10.70 -7.78
CA SER A 557 12.92 -9.50 -8.60
C SER A 557 14.32 -9.27 -9.17
N ALA A 558 14.49 -8.25 -10.01
CA ALA A 558 15.83 -7.87 -10.48
C ALA A 558 16.74 -7.32 -9.38
N SER A 559 16.21 -7.10 -8.18
CA SER A 559 16.95 -6.68 -6.99
C SER A 559 17.40 -7.84 -6.09
N GLY A 560 16.93 -9.07 -6.37
CA GLY A 560 17.27 -10.27 -5.61
C GLY A 560 16.02 -11.04 -5.14
N LYS A 561 16.20 -11.89 -4.12
CA LYS A 561 15.15 -12.71 -3.53
C LYS A 561 14.76 -12.22 -2.14
N PHE A 562 13.46 -12.17 -1.86
CA PHE A 562 12.95 -11.85 -0.54
C PHE A 562 11.78 -12.76 -0.18
N GLU A 563 11.62 -13.04 1.11
CA GLU A 563 10.46 -13.77 1.59
C GLU A 563 9.30 -12.81 1.76
N GLN A 564 8.09 -13.26 1.41
CA GLN A 564 6.87 -12.50 1.64
C GLN A 564 5.70 -13.41 2.03
N LEU A 565 4.78 -12.82 2.79
CA LEU A 565 3.51 -13.44 3.12
C LEU A 565 2.43 -12.98 2.13
N ALA A 566 1.63 -13.93 1.66
CA ALA A 566 0.37 -13.64 0.99
C ALA A 566 -0.64 -13.00 1.96
N LEU A 567 -1.75 -12.49 1.40
CA LEU A 567 -2.89 -12.06 2.22
C LEU A 567 -3.44 -13.25 3.03
N ALA A 568 -3.99 -12.95 4.19
CA ALA A 568 -4.62 -13.96 5.02
C ALA A 568 -5.98 -14.39 4.45
N SER A 569 -6.20 -15.70 4.41
CA SER A 569 -7.57 -16.23 4.45
C SER A 569 -7.98 -16.41 5.90
N LYS A 570 -9.27 -16.22 6.18
CA LYS A 570 -9.82 -16.21 7.53
C LYS A 570 -11.01 -17.16 7.64
N VAL A 571 -11.15 -17.78 8.80
CA VAL A 571 -12.30 -18.61 9.17
C VAL A 571 -12.67 -18.34 10.63
N GLU A 572 -13.97 -18.30 10.89
CA GLU A 572 -14.52 -18.19 12.23
C GLU A 572 -14.62 -19.58 12.90
N PHE A 573 -14.33 -19.63 14.19
CA PHE A 573 -14.54 -20.80 15.03
C PHE A 573 -15.12 -20.37 16.38
N ALA A 574 -16.37 -20.73 16.62
CA ALA A 574 -17.00 -20.64 17.93
C ALA A 574 -16.63 -21.89 18.75
N GLY A 575 -15.45 -21.89 19.37
CA GLY A 575 -15.03 -22.97 20.29
C GLY A 575 -14.38 -22.41 21.54
N GLY A 576 -14.32 -23.24 22.59
CA GLY A 576 -14.18 -22.77 23.98
C GLY A 576 -15.51 -22.48 24.67
N VAL A 577 -16.64 -22.73 23.98
CA VAL A 577 -17.96 -22.84 24.59
C VAL A 577 -18.11 -24.29 25.01
N LYS A 578 -18.27 -24.58 26.31
CA LYS A 578 -18.84 -25.86 26.72
C LYS A 578 -20.23 -25.92 26.09
N ALA A 579 -20.36 -26.55 24.92
CA ALA A 579 -21.66 -26.88 24.39
C ALA A 579 -22.25 -27.92 25.33
N VAL A 580 -23.11 -27.49 26.25
CA VAL A 580 -23.97 -28.41 26.99
C VAL A 580 -25.02 -28.90 26.01
N GLY A 581 -24.62 -29.77 25.08
CA GLY A 581 -25.52 -30.37 24.12
C GLY A 581 -26.57 -31.21 24.86
N VAL A 582 -27.72 -31.45 24.22
CA VAL A 582 -28.78 -32.34 24.75
C VAL A 582 -28.21 -33.72 25.16
N GLN A 583 -27.16 -34.20 24.49
CA GLN A 583 -26.44 -35.43 24.86
C GLN A 583 -25.73 -35.39 26.24
N GLN A 584 -25.40 -34.22 26.79
CA GLN A 584 -24.86 -34.12 28.15
C GLN A 584 -25.96 -34.21 29.22
N ILE A 585 -27.22 -33.91 28.88
CA ILE A 585 -28.38 -34.10 29.77
C ILE A 585 -28.68 -35.60 29.93
N GLU A 586 -28.40 -36.42 28.90
CA GLU A 586 -28.54 -37.88 28.95
C GLU A 586 -27.45 -38.57 29.78
N ASN A 587 -26.33 -37.89 30.09
CA ASN A 587 -25.21 -38.40 30.89
C ASN A 587 -25.16 -37.81 32.30
N ASN A 588 -26.33 -37.61 32.93
CA ASN A 588 -26.40 -37.25 34.35
C ASN A 588 -25.77 -38.36 35.20
N LYS A 589 -24.62 -38.08 35.82
CA LYS A 589 -24.00 -39.02 36.77
C LYS A 589 -24.57 -38.92 38.19
N ILE A 590 -25.32 -37.86 38.46
CA ILE A 590 -25.93 -37.58 39.76
C ILE A 590 -27.39 -37.14 39.58
N ASP A 591 -28.25 -37.58 40.50
CA ASP A 591 -29.63 -37.11 40.59
C ASP A 591 -29.72 -35.88 41.51
N VAL A 592 -30.01 -34.74 40.90
CA VAL A 592 -30.19 -33.45 41.59
C VAL A 592 -31.51 -32.82 41.15
N THR A 593 -32.25 -32.24 42.07
CA THR A 593 -33.47 -31.47 41.79
C THR A 593 -33.20 -30.00 42.06
N VAL A 594 -33.75 -29.13 41.21
CA VAL A 594 -33.66 -27.67 41.34
C VAL A 594 -35.07 -27.13 41.47
N TYR A 595 -35.37 -26.44 42.56
CA TYR A 595 -36.69 -25.85 42.81
C TYR A 595 -36.60 -24.53 43.60
N PRO A 596 -37.55 -23.60 43.44
CA PRO A 596 -38.63 -23.63 42.47
C PRO A 596 -38.09 -23.52 41.03
N ASN A 597 -38.80 -24.12 40.08
CA ASN A 597 -38.50 -24.06 38.66
C ASN A 597 -39.84 -24.08 37.91
N PRO A 598 -40.38 -22.93 37.47
CA PRO A 598 -39.69 -21.64 37.33
C PRO A 598 -39.28 -20.95 38.65
N ALA A 599 -38.14 -20.24 38.62
CA ALA A 599 -37.56 -19.49 39.72
C ALA A 599 -37.71 -17.99 39.50
N LYS A 600 -37.78 -17.18 40.57
CA LYS A 600 -37.79 -15.71 40.45
C LYS A 600 -36.43 -15.12 40.77
N ASN A 601 -35.99 -15.29 42.02
CA ASN A 601 -34.76 -14.69 42.54
C ASN A 601 -33.91 -15.67 43.37
N ALA A 602 -34.37 -16.90 43.56
CA ALA A 602 -33.64 -17.92 44.28
C ALA A 602 -34.01 -19.32 43.83
N ILE A 603 -33.05 -20.23 43.94
CA ILE A 603 -33.21 -21.67 43.71
C ILE A 603 -32.65 -22.45 44.89
N THR A 604 -33.16 -23.66 45.07
CA THR A 604 -32.69 -24.63 46.06
C THR A 604 -32.32 -25.91 45.33
N LEU A 605 -31.19 -26.50 45.70
CA LEU A 605 -30.68 -27.75 45.15
C LEU A 605 -30.87 -28.87 46.17
N THR A 606 -31.45 -29.98 45.75
CA THR A 606 -31.52 -31.21 46.56
C THR A 606 -30.97 -32.40 45.79
N GLY A 607 -30.20 -33.25 46.47
CA GLY A 607 -29.62 -34.46 45.90
C GLY A 607 -28.68 -35.12 46.91
N ASP A 608 -28.11 -36.25 46.52
CA ASP A 608 -27.16 -36.99 47.35
C ASP A 608 -25.74 -36.43 47.19
N PHE A 609 -25.46 -35.31 47.87
CA PHE A 609 -24.14 -34.69 47.92
C PHE A 609 -23.93 -33.89 49.22
N ASN A 610 -22.70 -33.86 49.73
CA ASN A 610 -22.33 -33.03 50.87
C ASN A 610 -22.17 -31.55 50.48
N GLN A 611 -21.58 -31.32 49.31
CA GLN A 611 -21.26 -30.00 48.80
C GLN A 611 -21.16 -30.05 47.27
N ALA A 612 -21.64 -28.99 46.61
CA ALA A 612 -21.61 -28.86 45.16
C ALA A 612 -21.06 -27.48 44.73
N ALA A 613 -20.40 -27.46 43.58
CA ALA A 613 -20.15 -26.25 42.81
C ALA A 613 -21.22 -26.11 41.73
N ILE A 614 -21.73 -24.88 41.57
CA ILE A 614 -22.87 -24.56 40.71
C ILE A 614 -22.44 -23.54 39.66
N ASN A 615 -22.65 -23.88 38.40
CA ASN A 615 -22.46 -22.97 37.27
C ASN A 615 -23.77 -22.86 36.50
N ILE A 616 -24.25 -21.63 36.22
CA ILE A 616 -25.46 -21.40 35.41
C ILE A 616 -25.04 -20.77 34.08
N TYR A 617 -25.53 -21.36 32.99
CA TYR A 617 -25.24 -20.96 31.63
C TYR A 617 -26.50 -20.51 30.88
N THR A 618 -26.39 -19.55 29.97
CA THR A 618 -27.45 -19.25 28.99
C THR A 618 -27.61 -20.41 28.00
N ILE A 619 -28.71 -20.41 27.22
CA ILE A 619 -28.88 -21.36 26.10
C ILE A 619 -27.78 -21.27 25.03
N ALA A 620 -27.06 -20.15 24.96
CA ALA A 620 -25.91 -19.96 24.07
C ALA A 620 -24.58 -20.42 24.71
N GLY A 621 -24.62 -20.99 25.93
CA GLY A 621 -23.45 -21.52 26.64
C GLY A 621 -22.62 -20.47 27.39
N GLN A 622 -23.10 -19.24 27.53
CA GLN A 622 -22.42 -18.19 28.31
C GLN A 622 -22.63 -18.43 29.81
N LEU A 623 -21.56 -18.48 30.60
CA LEU A 623 -21.64 -18.54 32.06
C LEU A 623 -22.17 -17.21 32.63
N VAL A 624 -23.25 -17.27 33.40
CA VAL A 624 -23.93 -16.10 34.00
C VAL A 624 -23.97 -16.10 35.51
N HIS A 625 -23.76 -17.24 36.16
CA HIS A 625 -23.66 -17.34 37.61
C HIS A 625 -22.74 -18.48 38.02
N LYS A 626 -21.95 -18.28 39.08
CA LYS A 626 -21.10 -19.31 39.68
C LYS A 626 -21.11 -19.19 41.20
N THR A 627 -21.36 -20.30 41.88
CA THR A 627 -21.24 -20.41 43.34
C THR A 627 -20.62 -21.74 43.71
N ASP A 628 -19.57 -21.69 44.53
CA ASP A 628 -18.94 -22.88 45.08
C ASP A 628 -19.54 -23.21 46.46
N ALA A 629 -19.26 -24.42 46.94
CA ALA A 629 -19.52 -24.80 48.32
C ALA A 629 -21.01 -24.91 48.76
N VAL A 630 -21.95 -25.09 47.81
CA VAL A 630 -23.39 -25.16 48.09
C VAL A 630 -23.77 -26.48 48.76
N LYS A 631 -24.45 -26.41 49.91
CA LYS A 631 -24.97 -27.59 50.63
C LYS A 631 -26.35 -27.99 50.09
N PRO A 632 -26.75 -29.27 50.23
CA PRO A 632 -28.12 -29.67 49.91
C PRO A 632 -29.13 -28.88 50.74
N MET A 633 -30.27 -28.53 50.13
CA MET A 633 -31.32 -27.69 50.70
C MET A 633 -30.92 -26.24 51.01
N GLN A 634 -29.71 -25.80 50.63
CA GLN A 634 -29.33 -24.39 50.73
C GLN A 634 -30.04 -23.58 49.63
N SER A 635 -30.68 -22.48 50.03
CA SER A 635 -31.21 -21.51 49.08
C SER A 635 -30.09 -20.66 48.51
N LEU A 636 -30.06 -20.52 47.19
CA LEU A 636 -29.09 -19.76 46.42
C LEU A 636 -29.83 -18.61 45.71
N ALA A 637 -29.45 -17.38 46.01
CA ALA A 637 -29.96 -16.21 45.29
C ALA A 637 -29.40 -16.18 43.86
N ILE A 638 -30.28 -15.93 42.89
CA ILE A 638 -29.94 -15.79 41.47
C ILE A 638 -30.49 -14.46 40.94
N GLU A 639 -29.61 -13.62 40.42
CA GLU A 639 -29.96 -12.35 39.77
C GLU A 639 -29.85 -12.53 38.25
N LEU A 640 -30.85 -13.18 37.66
CA LEU A 640 -30.88 -13.50 36.24
C LEU A 640 -32.15 -12.90 35.61
N PRO A 641 -32.06 -12.35 34.38
CA PRO A 641 -33.24 -11.96 33.61
C PRO A 641 -34.19 -13.15 33.36
N SER A 642 -35.47 -12.86 33.08
CA SER A 642 -36.43 -13.89 32.69
C SER A 642 -35.94 -14.63 31.43
N GLY A 643 -35.94 -15.97 31.47
CA GLY A 643 -35.35 -16.77 30.40
C GLY A 643 -35.12 -18.23 30.77
N VAL A 644 -34.51 -18.96 29.83
CA VAL A 644 -34.12 -20.37 30.02
C VAL A 644 -32.61 -20.47 30.17
N TYR A 645 -32.19 -21.25 31.15
CA TYR A 645 -30.79 -21.47 31.52
C TYR A 645 -30.51 -22.95 31.74
N PHE A 646 -29.22 -23.31 31.75
CA PHE A 646 -28.73 -24.62 32.15
C PHE A 646 -27.89 -24.49 33.41
N ILE A 647 -28.22 -25.28 34.43
CA ILE A 647 -27.44 -25.37 35.66
C ILE A 647 -26.60 -26.64 35.64
N GLU A 648 -25.27 -26.48 35.76
CA GLU A 648 -24.28 -27.53 35.97
C GLU A 648 -24.02 -27.64 37.48
N VAL A 649 -24.17 -28.86 38.01
CA VAL A 649 -23.96 -29.20 39.41
C VAL A 649 -22.78 -30.17 39.49
N ILE A 650 -21.70 -29.75 40.13
CA ILE A 650 -20.45 -30.54 40.23
C ILE A 650 -20.28 -30.99 41.67
N THR A 651 -20.16 -32.30 41.88
CA THR A 651 -19.98 -32.93 43.19
C THR A 651 -18.77 -33.87 43.14
N ALA A 652 -18.37 -34.42 44.30
CA ALA A 652 -17.34 -35.47 44.34
C ALA A 652 -17.77 -36.77 43.61
N ALA A 653 -19.08 -37.04 43.52
CA ALA A 653 -19.62 -38.22 42.85
C ALA A 653 -19.76 -38.05 41.32
N GLY A 654 -19.69 -36.81 40.82
CA GLY A 654 -19.80 -36.50 39.39
C GLY A 654 -20.52 -35.19 39.11
N THR A 655 -20.86 -35.00 37.83
CA THR A 655 -21.53 -33.80 37.32
C THR A 655 -22.94 -34.15 36.84
N GLY A 656 -23.91 -33.28 37.15
CA GLY A 656 -25.28 -33.33 36.66
C GLY A 656 -25.72 -32.00 36.07
N TYR A 657 -26.66 -32.04 35.14
CA TYR A 657 -27.22 -30.88 34.47
C TYR A 657 -28.73 -30.82 34.64
N ARG A 658 -29.28 -29.62 34.86
CA ARG A 658 -30.73 -29.38 34.87
C ARG A 658 -31.08 -28.14 34.05
N LYS A 659 -32.30 -28.11 33.52
CA LYS A 659 -32.91 -26.91 32.94
C LYS A 659 -33.41 -26.02 34.09
N LEU A 660 -33.15 -24.72 34.00
CA LEU A 660 -33.69 -23.71 34.91
C LEU A 660 -34.49 -22.70 34.08
N VAL A 661 -35.72 -22.41 34.48
CA VAL A 661 -36.54 -21.33 33.95
C VAL A 661 -36.57 -20.23 34.98
N VAL A 662 -36.29 -18.98 34.57
CA VAL A 662 -36.39 -17.79 35.42
C VAL A 662 -37.54 -16.92 34.90
N GLU A 663 -38.40 -16.48 35.81
CA GLU A 663 -39.58 -15.63 35.54
C GLU A 663 -39.41 -14.21 36.07
#